data_AF-A0A818LDP7-F1
#
_entry.id   AF-A0A818LDP7-F1
#
_cell.length_a   1.000
_cell.length_b   1.000
_cell.length_c   1.000
_cell.angle_alpha   90.00
_cell.angle_beta   90.00
_cell.angle_gamma   90.00
#
_symmetry.space_group_name_H-M   'P 1'
#
loop_
_entity.id
_entity.type
_entity.pdbx_description
1 polymer ?
#
loop_
_entity_poly.entity_id
_entity_poly.type
_entity_poly.pdbx_seq_one_letter_code
_entity_poly.pdbx_strand_id
1 'polypeptide(L)'
;MTSRRESAVRQHSFSLYNLSANEIYFQDYAVICQSTLNEDHQTKVKGRVKICSKSLVFVPNDIRSPMIKILYKQISKFEDSGKNEFSLTDSTIVSSSSSSSSSSSNINKKKSNSLIIICSSATLMAINGRIEPYTTTYDTHRFYFEFVYSNVEDCLSVVGQLYRSTTLPFPEQVMMIESIVQGRLKMLKFDFKQLKDLNEKILFEQDAYVIKPLIKNPGKCLLTNQCCYFQALNNINEQQIVQYELGTLYKIAKRRYKFHYIGCELQFKLDDQRPSQKKILYLVFANESICSTFYDLVLTQPCVHLDLTPFENMTLRWQQGTISNYDYLLYLNDRGERSFHDCSQYPVFPWVLRNYTSSNLDLNDPQSFRDLSRPIGALNIERLERLKERYTNMSLPSDHQRFLYGSFYSNPGFVVYFLCRLHPQFSLCLNGGRFDHSDRLFHSIVDTWKSVLTSDSDVKELLPEFYMTSKFIDDEDDDEHRLDGEFLINQFDIDFGIRHDEVRIGNVLLPPWAENERDFVYKMRLALESEHVSQHLHEWIDLIFGYKQRGDEARRADNLFHYLTYGVPEDHSVTAMEQYEEQLSLETQILEFGQVPKQLFLKPHPRKLTEQELKNDQEKKLNVDIDQPSTPTDNITNPMEEHLMRLRVQSLSSFEHHELGHFEFDSVCRLHKTAVRGIVPHPSLPSTHLLTIGEDGFLRNYMVNKSKIDTFYFISLRPLTCIKSIQVHFSIDGNEQCALAFVGCYDHTLYIHNLQTGTSILSQVLHDDIITDLFITNRSTPTLLCTSSHDATVRFWSLENLIFVNEDNYVFQPNYHSTSILPMQYDISFDSSCTCMHALEEHCLLAVGCQDGTINLCNFQTGEILKQLTSPSSLPILSLSLRSDGLFLAYISSKAVTLVDIISSTDVFTNTCVSDEQSFKSLFYSSQMLILGLMNGSCDVWNLKICEKVHTLNVNDKISITTIAYNDGMFFFGTDDGSVHSYVFASRQQLSI
;
A
#
# COMPACT_ATOMS: atom_id res chain seq x y z
N MET A 1 -40.82 11.55 -5.09
CA MET A 1 -41.31 10.64 -6.18
C MET A 1 -41.25 11.25 -7.58
N THR A 2 -41.44 12.56 -7.78
CA THR A 2 -41.34 13.23 -9.09
C THR A 2 -39.90 13.56 -9.53
N SER A 3 -39.00 13.89 -8.59
CA SER A 3 -37.57 14.16 -8.92
C SER A 3 -36.80 12.91 -9.38
N ARG A 4 -37.08 11.74 -8.79
CA ARG A 4 -36.51 10.45 -9.25
C ARG A 4 -37.01 10.03 -10.65
N ARG A 5 -38.21 10.47 -11.06
CA ARG A 5 -38.68 10.27 -12.45
C ARG A 5 -37.95 11.20 -13.42
N GLU A 6 -37.62 12.43 -13.03
CA GLU A 6 -36.83 13.33 -13.88
C GLU A 6 -35.35 12.94 -13.96
N SER A 7 -34.77 12.35 -12.90
CA SER A 7 -33.43 11.75 -12.96
C SER A 7 -33.42 10.44 -13.76
N ALA A 8 -34.51 9.66 -13.72
CA ALA A 8 -34.68 8.48 -14.57
C ALA A 8 -34.85 8.84 -16.06
N VAL A 9 -35.50 9.96 -16.39
CA VAL A 9 -35.60 10.46 -17.77
C VAL A 9 -34.22 10.80 -18.37
N ARG A 10 -33.22 11.17 -17.54
CA ARG A 10 -31.82 11.34 -17.97
C ARG A 10 -31.01 10.03 -18.07
N GLN A 11 -31.49 8.92 -17.49
CA GLN A 11 -30.85 7.59 -17.59
C GLN A 11 -31.05 6.92 -18.96
N HIS A 12 -31.81 7.51 -19.87
CA HIS A 12 -32.20 6.90 -21.15
C HIS A 12 -31.35 7.36 -22.35
N SER A 13 -30.24 8.06 -22.11
CA SER A 13 -29.19 8.36 -23.09
C SER A 13 -28.15 7.22 -23.17
N PHE A 14 -27.56 7.00 -24.34
CA PHE A 14 -26.48 6.02 -24.56
C PHE A 14 -25.44 6.02 -23.43
N SER A 15 -25.20 4.84 -22.84
CA SER A 15 -24.18 4.59 -21.83
C SER A 15 -23.14 3.59 -22.34
N LEU A 16 -21.96 3.57 -21.72
CA LEU A 16 -20.94 2.55 -22.02
C LEU A 16 -21.42 1.12 -21.72
N TYR A 17 -22.35 0.94 -20.78
CA TYR A 17 -22.93 -0.37 -20.47
C TYR A 17 -23.80 -0.93 -21.61
N ASN A 18 -24.19 -0.10 -22.58
CA ASN A 18 -24.88 -0.59 -23.78
C ASN A 18 -23.93 -1.34 -24.73
N LEU A 19 -22.63 -1.18 -24.54
CA LEU A 19 -21.60 -1.87 -25.31
C LEU A 19 -21.28 -3.24 -24.68
N SER A 20 -20.61 -4.08 -25.46
CA SER A 20 -20.11 -5.35 -24.94
C SER A 20 -18.92 -5.12 -23.99
N ALA A 21 -18.66 -6.06 -23.08
CA ALA A 21 -17.49 -5.99 -22.21
C ALA A 21 -16.19 -5.74 -23.02
N ASN A 22 -15.34 -4.85 -22.50
CA ASN A 22 -14.09 -4.39 -23.14
C ASN A 22 -14.25 -3.71 -24.51
N GLU A 23 -15.46 -3.29 -24.90
CA GLU A 23 -15.67 -2.49 -26.11
C GLU A 23 -15.44 -0.99 -25.84
N ILE A 24 -14.64 -0.34 -26.69
CA ILE A 24 -14.22 1.06 -26.50
C ILE A 24 -15.03 1.95 -27.43
N TYR A 25 -15.64 2.99 -26.89
CA TYR A 25 -16.26 4.06 -27.67
C TYR A 25 -15.25 5.16 -27.99
N PHE A 26 -15.07 5.48 -29.27
CA PHE A 26 -14.07 6.45 -29.74
C PHE A 26 -14.66 7.85 -29.93
N GLN A 27 -15.66 7.99 -30.80
CA GLN A 27 -16.21 9.29 -31.19
C GLN A 27 -17.59 9.15 -31.85
N ASP A 28 -18.30 10.27 -31.97
CA ASP A 28 -19.60 10.35 -32.61
C ASP A 28 -19.70 11.39 -33.72
N TYR A 29 -20.64 11.15 -34.63
CA TYR A 29 -21.00 12.04 -35.71
C TYR A 29 -22.51 12.29 -35.73
N ALA A 30 -22.91 13.54 -35.91
CA ALA A 30 -24.31 13.91 -36.09
C ALA A 30 -24.76 13.54 -37.50
N VAL A 31 -25.78 12.68 -37.58
CA VAL A 31 -26.28 12.15 -38.85
C VAL A 31 -27.81 12.11 -38.90
N ILE A 32 -28.33 12.06 -40.11
CA ILE A 32 -29.71 11.74 -40.41
C ILE A 32 -29.72 10.31 -40.94
N CYS A 33 -30.33 9.40 -40.19
CA CYS A 33 -30.46 8.00 -40.56
C CYS A 33 -31.78 7.76 -41.30
N GLN A 34 -31.72 7.02 -42.38
CA GLN A 34 -32.87 6.37 -43.01
C GLN A 34 -32.57 4.87 -43.05
N SER A 35 -33.51 4.04 -42.60
CA SER A 35 -33.33 2.59 -42.49
C SER A 35 -34.50 1.84 -43.13
N THR A 36 -34.22 0.65 -43.64
CA THR A 36 -35.24 -0.31 -44.10
C THR A 36 -35.95 -1.04 -42.95
N LEU A 37 -35.55 -0.82 -41.69
CA LEU A 37 -36.20 -1.36 -40.49
C LEU A 37 -37.53 -0.68 -40.14
N ASN A 38 -37.75 0.55 -40.59
CA ASN A 38 -39.01 1.25 -40.37
C ASN A 38 -39.98 0.86 -41.51
N GLU A 39 -41.19 0.40 -41.17
CA GLU A 39 -42.24 0.03 -42.13
C GLU A 39 -42.55 1.17 -43.11
N ASP A 40 -42.43 2.42 -42.64
CA ASP A 40 -42.41 3.62 -43.48
C ASP A 40 -40.99 3.89 -44.00
N HIS A 41 -40.66 3.35 -45.17
CA HIS A 41 -39.38 3.50 -45.88
C HIS A 41 -38.92 4.95 -46.17
N GLN A 42 -39.61 5.97 -45.63
CA GLN A 42 -39.37 7.40 -45.86
C GLN A 42 -39.04 8.21 -44.59
N THR A 43 -39.11 7.64 -43.38
CA THR A 43 -38.86 8.43 -42.16
C THR A 43 -37.36 8.68 -41.95
N LYS A 44 -36.93 9.93 -42.11
CA LYS A 44 -35.58 10.39 -41.76
C LYS A 44 -35.51 10.68 -40.26
N VAL A 45 -34.69 9.92 -39.52
CA VAL A 45 -34.50 10.07 -38.08
C VAL A 45 -33.18 10.80 -37.82
N LYS A 46 -33.23 11.92 -37.10
CA LYS A 46 -32.04 12.65 -36.66
C LYS A 46 -31.44 11.97 -35.43
N GLY A 47 -30.12 11.81 -35.41
CA GLY A 47 -29.41 11.21 -34.29
C GLY A 47 -27.90 11.37 -34.40
N ARG A 48 -27.18 10.54 -33.64
CA ARG A 48 -25.73 10.44 -33.70
C ARG A 48 -25.30 9.00 -33.95
N VAL A 49 -24.34 8.78 -34.84
CA VAL A 49 -23.65 7.49 -34.97
C VAL A 49 -22.41 7.52 -34.11
N LYS A 50 -22.31 6.54 -33.21
CA LYS A 50 -21.21 6.31 -32.30
C LYS A 50 -20.33 5.19 -32.84
N ILE A 51 -19.04 5.48 -32.97
CA ILE A 51 -18.04 4.53 -33.46
C ILE A 51 -17.40 3.85 -32.26
N CYS A 52 -17.58 2.54 -32.15
CA CYS A 52 -17.02 1.71 -31.10
C CYS A 52 -16.04 0.69 -31.69
N SER A 53 -15.23 0.04 -30.88
CA SER A 53 -14.18 -0.88 -31.37
C SER A 53 -14.72 -2.11 -32.10
N LYS A 54 -15.89 -2.62 -31.70
CA LYS A 54 -16.51 -3.82 -32.28
C LYS A 54 -17.79 -3.51 -33.08
N SER A 55 -18.36 -2.33 -32.92
CA SER A 55 -19.68 -1.99 -33.45
C SER A 55 -19.88 -0.51 -33.79
N LEU A 56 -20.90 -0.26 -34.61
CA LEU A 56 -21.48 1.05 -34.85
C LEU A 56 -22.81 1.14 -34.12
N VAL A 57 -23.01 2.18 -33.31
CA VAL A 57 -24.27 2.40 -32.59
C VAL A 57 -24.91 3.69 -33.05
N PHE A 58 -26.07 3.60 -33.70
CA PHE A 58 -26.91 4.76 -33.99
C PHE A 58 -27.82 5.06 -32.80
N VAL A 59 -27.74 6.30 -32.31
CA VAL A 59 -28.52 6.82 -31.19
C VAL A 59 -29.43 7.92 -31.72
N PRO A 60 -30.74 7.66 -31.85
CA PRO A 60 -31.71 8.70 -32.23
C PRO A 60 -31.80 9.83 -31.20
N ASN A 61 -32.24 11.01 -31.64
CA ASN A 61 -32.53 12.12 -30.72
C ASN A 61 -33.84 11.92 -29.93
N ASP A 62 -34.80 11.16 -30.48
CA ASP A 62 -36.03 10.79 -29.77
C ASP A 62 -35.77 9.53 -28.93
N ILE A 63 -35.89 9.66 -27.61
CA ILE A 63 -35.67 8.58 -26.63
C ILE A 63 -36.64 7.41 -26.85
N ARG A 64 -37.80 7.64 -27.48
CA ARG A 64 -38.78 6.59 -27.77
C ARG A 64 -38.34 5.67 -28.90
N SER A 65 -37.49 6.15 -29.80
CA SER A 65 -36.96 5.33 -30.89
C SER A 65 -35.76 4.49 -30.42
N PRO A 66 -35.69 3.21 -30.82
CA PRO A 66 -34.66 2.30 -30.34
C PRO A 66 -33.27 2.69 -30.85
N MET A 67 -32.25 2.46 -30.03
CA MET A 67 -30.86 2.53 -30.48
C MET A 67 -30.54 1.32 -31.34
N ILE A 68 -29.73 1.51 -32.39
CA ILE A 68 -29.41 0.45 -33.35
C ILE A 68 -27.92 0.16 -33.28
N LYS A 69 -27.55 -1.05 -32.85
CA LYS A 69 -26.18 -1.56 -32.83
C LYS A 69 -25.94 -2.49 -34.02
N ILE A 70 -24.90 -2.20 -34.79
CA ILE A 70 -24.46 -2.96 -35.96
C ILE A 70 -23.04 -3.44 -35.67
N LEU A 71 -22.84 -4.76 -35.56
CA LEU A 71 -21.50 -5.32 -35.36
C LEU A 71 -20.72 -5.29 -36.66
N TYR A 72 -19.43 -4.94 -36.63
CA TYR A 72 -18.59 -4.92 -37.84
C TYR A 72 -18.56 -6.28 -38.55
N LYS A 73 -18.54 -7.37 -37.79
CA LYS A 73 -18.59 -8.75 -38.31
C LYS A 73 -19.85 -9.06 -39.14
N GLN A 74 -20.93 -8.30 -38.95
CA GLN A 74 -22.22 -8.50 -39.63
C GLN A 74 -22.41 -7.59 -40.85
N ILE A 75 -21.46 -6.68 -41.11
CA ILE A 75 -21.50 -5.78 -42.26
C ILE A 75 -21.02 -6.52 -43.50
N SER A 76 -21.80 -6.45 -44.57
CA SER A 76 -21.46 -7.06 -45.85
C SER A 76 -20.83 -6.08 -46.83
N LYS A 77 -21.26 -4.81 -46.82
CA LYS A 77 -20.76 -3.76 -47.74
C LYS A 77 -20.79 -2.35 -47.12
N PHE A 78 -19.81 -1.54 -47.50
CA PHE A 78 -19.80 -0.07 -47.35
C PHE A 78 -19.89 0.58 -48.73
N GLU A 79 -20.84 1.50 -48.93
CA GLU A 79 -20.93 2.29 -50.17
C GLU A 79 -20.87 3.79 -49.82
N ASP A 80 -20.01 4.53 -50.53
CA ASP A 80 -20.10 5.99 -50.62
C ASP A 80 -20.92 6.35 -51.86
N SER A 81 -21.94 7.17 -51.65
CA SER A 81 -22.80 7.75 -52.68
C SER A 81 -22.06 8.49 -53.82
N GLY A 82 -20.76 8.80 -53.65
CA GLY A 82 -19.90 9.44 -54.64
C GLY A 82 -18.77 8.55 -55.21
N LYS A 83 -19.09 7.46 -55.91
CA LYS A 83 -18.13 6.61 -56.68
C LYS A 83 -16.93 6.10 -55.86
N ASN A 84 -17.12 5.00 -55.13
CA ASN A 84 -16.12 3.94 -54.97
C ASN A 84 -16.84 2.70 -54.42
N GLU A 85 -16.98 1.67 -55.25
CA GLU A 85 -17.30 0.33 -54.76
C GLU A 85 -16.04 -0.22 -54.07
N PHE A 86 -16.08 -0.41 -52.75
CA PHE A 86 -15.02 -1.17 -52.07
C PHE A 86 -15.37 -2.66 -52.16
N SER A 87 -14.78 -3.35 -53.14
CA SER A 87 -14.73 -4.82 -53.15
C SER A 87 -13.63 -5.29 -52.19
N LEU A 88 -13.99 -6.20 -51.29
CA LEU A 88 -13.24 -6.63 -50.11
C LEU A 88 -12.16 -7.70 -50.36
N THR A 89 -11.62 -7.78 -51.57
CA THR A 89 -10.60 -8.78 -51.92
C THR A 89 -9.46 -8.11 -52.68
N ASP A 90 -8.45 -7.64 -51.95
CA ASP A 90 -7.04 -7.97 -52.19
C ASP A 90 -6.14 -7.02 -51.39
N SER A 91 -5.26 -7.66 -50.62
CA SER A 91 -4.12 -7.05 -49.94
C SER A 91 -3.13 -6.52 -50.98
N THR A 92 -3.08 -5.22 -51.23
CA THR A 92 -1.85 -4.48 -51.58
C THR A 92 -2.14 -2.97 -51.65
N ILE A 93 -1.47 -2.21 -50.77
CA ILE A 93 -1.30 -0.77 -50.94
C ILE A 93 -0.05 -0.60 -51.80
N VAL A 94 -0.21 -0.21 -53.07
CA VAL A 94 0.87 0.44 -53.82
C VAL A 94 0.30 1.61 -54.60
N SER A 95 0.90 2.77 -54.36
CA SER A 95 0.78 3.98 -55.14
C SER A 95 1.11 3.75 -56.61
N SER A 96 0.20 4.06 -57.53
CA SER A 96 0.60 4.43 -58.89
C SER A 96 -0.42 5.36 -59.54
N SER A 97 0.03 6.58 -59.77
CA SER A 97 -0.45 7.48 -60.80
C SER A 97 -0.30 6.83 -62.18
N SER A 98 -1.39 6.75 -62.96
CA SER A 98 -1.30 6.91 -64.42
C SER A 98 -2.68 7.19 -65.01
N SER A 99 -2.68 8.24 -65.83
CA SER A 99 -3.77 8.71 -66.67
C SER A 99 -4.10 7.71 -67.78
N SER A 100 -5.39 7.45 -68.00
CA SER A 100 -5.88 7.21 -69.35
C SER A 100 -7.30 7.76 -69.53
N SER A 101 -7.42 8.56 -70.58
CA SER A 101 -8.60 9.29 -71.03
C SER A 101 -9.66 8.38 -71.62
N SER A 102 -10.92 8.57 -71.26
CA SER A 102 -12.04 8.46 -72.21
C SER A 102 -13.23 9.29 -71.74
N SER A 103 -13.88 9.87 -72.74
CA SER A 103 -14.71 11.07 -72.68
C SER A 103 -16.16 10.78 -72.27
N SER A 104 -16.82 11.85 -71.80
CA SER A 104 -18.27 12.14 -71.90
C SER A 104 -19.27 11.28 -71.09
N SER A 105 -19.75 11.83 -69.97
CA SER A 105 -20.93 12.72 -69.98
C SER A 105 -21.21 13.24 -68.56
N ASN A 106 -21.18 14.57 -68.44
CA ASN A 106 -21.46 15.32 -67.23
C ASN A 106 -22.93 15.19 -66.84
N ILE A 107 -23.18 14.53 -65.72
CA ILE A 107 -24.26 14.90 -64.80
C ILE A 107 -23.56 15.23 -63.47
N ASN A 108 -23.69 16.47 -63.03
CA ASN A 108 -23.25 16.96 -61.72
C ASN A 108 -23.90 16.13 -60.60
N LYS A 109 -23.36 14.94 -60.28
CA LYS A 109 -23.63 14.26 -59.02
C LYS A 109 -22.89 15.05 -57.94
N LYS A 110 -23.60 15.94 -57.23
CA LYS A 110 -23.15 16.45 -55.94
C LYS A 110 -22.60 15.26 -55.13
N LYS A 111 -21.33 15.30 -54.72
CA LYS A 111 -20.79 14.35 -53.73
C LYS A 111 -21.78 14.38 -52.55
N SER A 112 -22.53 13.31 -52.37
CA SER A 112 -23.47 13.24 -51.26
C SER A 112 -22.64 12.85 -50.05
N ASN A 113 -22.79 13.60 -48.96
CA ASN A 113 -22.10 13.32 -47.71
C ASN A 113 -22.85 12.21 -46.96
N SER A 114 -23.06 11.07 -47.63
CA SER A 114 -23.85 9.96 -47.12
C SER A 114 -23.12 8.62 -47.18
N LEU A 115 -23.16 7.91 -46.05
CA LEU A 115 -22.62 6.57 -45.86
C LEU A 115 -23.74 5.55 -45.93
N ILE A 116 -23.58 4.52 -46.76
CA ILE A 116 -24.52 3.41 -46.87
C ILE A 116 -23.88 2.17 -46.24
N ILE A 117 -24.58 1.56 -45.28
CA ILE A 117 -24.16 0.33 -44.62
C ILE A 117 -25.19 -0.76 -44.91
N ILE A 118 -24.72 -1.87 -45.46
CA ILE A 118 -25.51 -3.09 -45.66
C ILE A 118 -25.03 -4.13 -44.65
N CYS A 119 -25.95 -4.68 -43.87
CA CYS A 119 -25.63 -5.68 -42.86
C CYS A 119 -26.64 -6.83 -42.89
N SER A 120 -26.21 -8.01 -42.45
CA SER A 120 -27.04 -9.22 -42.38
C SER A 120 -27.88 -9.31 -41.12
N SER A 121 -27.60 -8.47 -40.13
CA SER A 121 -28.36 -8.37 -38.89
C SER A 121 -28.11 -7.03 -38.21
N ALA A 122 -29.11 -6.57 -37.46
CA ALA A 122 -29.02 -5.36 -36.64
C ALA A 122 -29.62 -5.64 -35.26
N THR A 123 -29.03 -5.06 -34.22
CA THR A 123 -29.47 -5.25 -32.84
C THR A 123 -30.14 -3.98 -32.34
N LEU A 124 -31.42 -4.09 -31.98
CA LEU A 124 -32.21 -3.02 -31.38
C LEU A 124 -32.01 -3.03 -29.87
N MET A 125 -31.66 -1.88 -29.31
CA MET A 125 -31.39 -1.69 -27.88
C MET A 125 -32.33 -0.62 -27.32
N ALA A 126 -32.70 -0.78 -26.04
CA ALA A 126 -33.45 0.20 -25.25
C ALA A 126 -34.74 0.69 -25.93
N ILE A 127 -35.63 -0.24 -26.30
CA ILE A 127 -36.94 0.08 -26.90
C ILE A 127 -37.76 0.88 -25.87
N ASN A 128 -38.34 2.01 -26.27
CA ASN A 128 -39.12 2.92 -25.39
C ASN A 128 -38.34 3.47 -24.17
N GLY A 129 -37.01 3.49 -24.21
CA GLY A 129 -36.18 3.92 -23.09
C GLY A 129 -36.15 2.93 -21.92
N ARG A 130 -36.67 1.71 -22.05
CA ARG A 130 -36.61 0.71 -20.97
C ARG A 130 -35.35 -0.17 -21.04
N ILE A 131 -34.90 -0.66 -19.90
CA ILE A 131 -33.81 -1.65 -19.82
C ILE A 131 -34.42 -3.02 -20.13
N GLU A 132 -34.25 -3.46 -21.37
CA GLU A 132 -34.78 -4.71 -21.90
C GLU A 132 -33.70 -5.49 -22.65
N PRO A 133 -33.85 -6.82 -22.81
CA PRO A 133 -32.94 -7.61 -23.63
C PRO A 133 -32.92 -7.07 -25.06
N TYR A 134 -31.75 -7.07 -25.67
CA TYR A 134 -31.57 -6.57 -27.02
C TYR A 134 -32.16 -7.55 -28.04
N THR A 135 -32.93 -7.01 -28.98
CA THR A 135 -33.57 -7.78 -30.04
C THR A 135 -32.73 -7.69 -31.30
N THR A 136 -32.15 -8.83 -31.72
CA THR A 136 -31.42 -8.91 -32.98
C THR A 136 -32.35 -9.38 -34.09
N THR A 137 -32.48 -8.58 -35.14
CA THR A 137 -33.16 -8.96 -36.39
C THR A 137 -32.14 -9.56 -37.35
N TYR A 138 -32.47 -10.68 -37.99
CA TYR A 138 -31.57 -11.44 -38.88
C TYR A 138 -31.96 -11.28 -40.35
N ASP A 139 -32.24 -10.04 -40.77
CA ASP A 139 -32.56 -9.71 -42.15
C ASP A 139 -31.50 -8.78 -42.75
N THR A 140 -31.46 -8.74 -44.09
CA THR A 140 -30.59 -7.80 -44.79
C THR A 140 -31.14 -6.38 -44.63
N HIS A 141 -30.48 -5.57 -43.80
CA HIS A 141 -30.86 -4.19 -43.55
C HIS A 141 -29.92 -3.23 -44.27
N ARG A 142 -30.50 -2.15 -44.83
CA ARG A 142 -29.75 -1.04 -45.43
C ARG A 142 -29.95 0.21 -44.60
N PHE A 143 -28.85 0.81 -44.17
CA PHE A 143 -28.82 2.07 -43.43
C PHE A 143 -28.16 3.15 -44.26
N TYR A 144 -28.85 4.28 -44.40
CA TYR A 144 -28.37 5.47 -45.07
C TYR A 144 -28.10 6.53 -44.01
N PHE A 145 -26.84 6.92 -43.82
CA PHE A 145 -26.43 7.93 -42.86
C PHE A 145 -25.95 9.18 -43.59
N GLU A 146 -26.75 10.25 -43.57
CA GLU A 146 -26.42 11.56 -44.13
C GLU A 146 -25.76 12.43 -43.05
N PHE A 147 -24.50 12.82 -43.23
CA PHE A 147 -23.71 13.56 -42.24
C PHE A 147 -24.00 15.06 -42.30
N VAL A 148 -24.29 15.66 -41.14
CA VAL A 148 -24.74 17.07 -41.06
C VAL A 148 -23.56 18.05 -41.01
N TYR A 149 -22.56 17.78 -40.17
CA TYR A 149 -21.47 18.73 -39.86
C TYR A 149 -20.06 18.18 -40.14
N SER A 150 -19.93 16.93 -40.60
CA SER A 150 -18.64 16.24 -40.74
C SER A 150 -18.55 15.51 -42.07
N ASN A 151 -17.35 15.27 -42.59
CA ASN A 151 -17.16 14.56 -43.86
C ASN A 151 -17.24 13.03 -43.64
N VAL A 152 -17.87 12.32 -44.57
CA VAL A 152 -17.94 10.85 -44.56
C VAL A 152 -16.55 10.21 -44.62
N GLU A 153 -15.60 10.82 -45.34
CA GLU A 153 -14.22 10.31 -45.50
C GLU A 153 -13.50 10.13 -44.15
N ASP A 154 -13.69 11.05 -43.20
CA ASP A 154 -13.09 10.98 -41.86
C ASP A 154 -13.64 9.79 -41.07
N CYS A 155 -14.95 9.58 -41.14
CA CYS A 155 -15.62 8.44 -40.51
C CYS A 155 -15.19 7.12 -41.14
N LEU A 156 -15.14 7.06 -42.48
CA LEU A 156 -14.76 5.86 -43.24
C LEU A 156 -13.33 5.41 -42.95
N SER A 157 -12.38 6.34 -42.77
CA SER A 157 -11.00 5.98 -42.45
C SER A 157 -10.90 5.18 -41.14
N VAL A 158 -11.65 5.60 -40.12
CA VAL A 158 -11.68 4.97 -38.79
C VAL A 158 -12.47 3.66 -38.83
N VAL A 159 -13.64 3.69 -39.46
CA VAL A 159 -14.50 2.51 -39.61
C VAL A 159 -13.80 1.42 -40.43
N GLY A 160 -13.07 1.79 -41.48
CA GLY A 160 -12.30 0.85 -42.30
C GLY A 160 -11.18 0.16 -41.53
N GLN A 161 -10.45 0.89 -40.66
CA GLN A 161 -9.44 0.30 -39.77
C GLN A 161 -10.09 -0.67 -38.76
N LEU A 162 -11.17 -0.26 -38.10
CA LEU A 162 -11.86 -1.10 -37.12
C LEU A 162 -12.54 -2.31 -37.76
N TYR A 163 -13.09 -2.16 -38.96
CA TYR A 163 -13.64 -3.27 -39.72
C TYR A 163 -12.55 -4.28 -40.09
N ARG A 164 -11.38 -3.82 -40.57
CA ARG A 164 -10.21 -4.69 -40.83
C ARG A 164 -9.75 -5.44 -39.58
N SER A 165 -9.84 -4.83 -38.39
CA SER A 165 -9.50 -5.53 -37.15
C SER A 165 -10.35 -6.79 -36.92
N THR A 166 -11.59 -6.82 -37.43
CA THR A 166 -12.48 -7.98 -37.27
C THR A 166 -12.17 -9.16 -38.19
N THR A 167 -11.32 -8.96 -39.21
CA THR A 167 -10.83 -10.05 -40.07
C THR A 167 -9.58 -10.75 -39.52
N LEU A 168 -8.95 -10.18 -38.49
CA LEU A 168 -7.74 -10.70 -37.88
C LEU A 168 -8.05 -11.73 -36.76
N PRO A 169 -7.09 -12.61 -36.42
CA PRO A 169 -7.14 -13.41 -35.19
C PRO A 169 -7.30 -12.55 -33.93
N PHE A 170 -7.83 -13.13 -32.85
CA PHE A 170 -8.16 -12.38 -31.63
C PHE A 170 -6.97 -11.59 -31.02
N PRO A 171 -5.75 -12.14 -30.89
CA PRO A 171 -4.62 -11.39 -30.33
C PRO A 171 -4.22 -10.18 -31.20
N GLU A 172 -4.12 -10.37 -32.51
CA GLU A 172 -3.82 -9.31 -33.47
C GLU A 172 -4.93 -8.25 -33.50
N GLN A 173 -6.20 -8.66 -33.36
CA GLN A 173 -7.34 -7.75 -33.26
C GLN A 173 -7.20 -6.84 -32.03
N VAL A 174 -6.85 -7.39 -30.86
CA VAL A 174 -6.64 -6.61 -29.63
C VAL A 174 -5.48 -5.63 -29.80
N MET A 175 -4.33 -6.11 -30.30
CA MET A 175 -3.16 -5.24 -30.57
C MET A 175 -3.53 -4.09 -31.52
N MET A 176 -4.26 -4.38 -32.60
CA MET A 176 -4.68 -3.36 -33.55
C MET A 176 -5.58 -2.31 -32.90
N ILE A 177 -6.57 -2.74 -32.10
CA ILE A 177 -7.47 -1.82 -31.38
C ILE A 177 -6.67 -0.97 -30.37
N GLU A 178 -5.75 -1.58 -29.62
CA GLU A 178 -4.89 -0.86 -28.67
C GLU A 178 -4.00 0.15 -29.38
N SER A 179 -3.42 -0.19 -30.53
CA SER A 179 -2.63 0.74 -31.34
C SER A 179 -3.44 1.96 -31.82
N ILE A 180 -4.73 1.75 -32.17
CA ILE A 180 -5.65 2.82 -32.57
C ILE A 180 -5.97 3.72 -31.37
N VAL A 181 -6.20 3.13 -30.20
CA VAL A 181 -6.43 3.88 -28.95
C VAL A 181 -5.20 4.72 -28.60
N GLN A 182 -4.01 4.14 -28.62
CA GLN A 182 -2.74 4.83 -28.33
C GLN A 182 -2.45 5.95 -29.33
N GLY A 183 -2.67 5.71 -30.63
CA GLY A 183 -2.55 6.73 -31.67
C GLY A 183 -3.49 7.92 -31.43
N ARG A 184 -4.71 7.66 -30.96
CA ARG A 184 -5.68 8.72 -30.64
C ARG A 184 -5.38 9.46 -29.35
N LEU A 185 -4.91 8.76 -28.30
CA LEU A 185 -4.51 9.40 -27.04
C LEU A 185 -3.33 10.36 -27.24
N LYS A 186 -2.36 10.02 -28.10
CA LYS A 186 -1.27 10.91 -28.49
C LYS A 186 -1.74 12.19 -29.20
N MET A 187 -2.85 12.12 -29.92
CA MET A 187 -3.45 13.27 -30.62
C MET A 187 -4.36 14.11 -29.72
N LEU A 188 -4.88 13.53 -28.63
CA LEU A 188 -5.70 14.22 -27.66
C LEU A 188 -4.82 15.22 -26.90
N LYS A 189 -5.11 16.51 -27.02
CA LYS A 189 -4.47 17.54 -26.19
C LYS A 189 -5.40 17.91 -25.05
N PHE A 190 -4.86 18.03 -23.85
CA PHE A 190 -5.66 18.46 -22.71
C PHE A 190 -6.13 19.91 -22.92
N ASP A 191 -7.42 20.18 -22.71
CA ASP A 191 -7.95 21.55 -22.84
C ASP A 191 -7.71 22.35 -21.55
N PHE A 192 -6.56 23.00 -21.46
CA PHE A 192 -6.16 23.81 -20.30
C PHE A 192 -7.10 25.00 -20.00
N LYS A 193 -8.02 25.35 -20.90
CA LYS A 193 -9.02 26.40 -20.64
C LYS A 193 -10.07 26.00 -19.61
N GLN A 194 -10.18 24.71 -19.32
CA GLN A 194 -11.17 24.16 -18.40
C GLN A 194 -10.59 23.90 -16.99
N LEU A 195 -9.38 24.39 -16.70
CA LEU A 195 -8.83 24.39 -15.33
C LEU A 195 -9.66 25.31 -14.42
N LYS A 196 -9.83 24.91 -13.16
CA LYS A 196 -10.65 25.63 -12.17
C LYS A 196 -10.00 26.96 -11.78
N ASP A 197 -8.70 26.98 -11.51
CA ASP A 197 -7.94 28.20 -11.23
C ASP A 197 -6.78 28.38 -12.22
N LEU A 198 -6.57 29.62 -12.66
CA LEU A 198 -5.48 30.02 -13.55
C LEU A 198 -4.10 29.90 -12.86
N ASN A 199 -4.07 29.84 -11.53
CA ASN A 199 -2.85 29.64 -10.74
C ASN A 199 -2.47 28.18 -10.54
N GLU A 200 -3.27 27.23 -11.06
CA GLU A 200 -2.94 25.81 -10.98
C GLU A 200 -1.68 25.47 -11.77
N LYS A 201 -0.72 24.84 -11.11
CA LYS A 201 0.49 24.31 -11.72
C LYS A 201 0.29 22.85 -12.05
N ILE A 202 0.55 22.49 -13.31
CA ILE A 202 0.51 21.11 -13.79
C ILE A 202 1.73 20.37 -13.23
N LEU A 203 1.47 19.26 -12.55
CA LEU A 203 2.50 18.42 -11.93
C LEU A 203 2.72 17.13 -12.71
N PHE A 204 1.66 16.61 -13.33
CA PHE A 204 1.68 15.33 -14.02
C PHE A 204 0.61 15.28 -15.11
N GLU A 205 0.99 14.81 -16.30
CA GLU A 205 0.08 14.52 -17.40
C GLU A 205 0.46 13.16 -17.99
N GLN A 206 -0.43 12.19 -17.90
CA GLN A 206 -0.24 10.86 -18.50
C GLN A 206 -1.54 10.27 -19.01
N ASP A 207 -1.40 9.32 -19.93
CA ASP A 207 -2.51 8.53 -20.44
C ASP A 207 -2.96 7.52 -19.37
N ALA A 208 -4.26 7.41 -19.16
CA ALA A 208 -4.83 6.56 -18.12
C ALA A 208 -6.21 6.02 -18.54
N TYR A 209 -6.62 4.94 -17.90
CA TYR A 209 -7.96 4.39 -18.04
C TYR A 209 -8.75 4.61 -16.76
N VAL A 210 -9.97 5.14 -16.89
CA VAL A 210 -10.94 5.10 -15.78
C VAL A 210 -11.63 3.75 -15.79
N ILE A 211 -11.55 3.06 -14.66
CA ILE A 211 -12.20 1.77 -14.43
C ILE A 211 -13.55 1.99 -13.76
N LYS A 212 -14.57 1.35 -14.33
CA LYS A 212 -15.90 1.19 -13.76
C LYS A 212 -16.27 -0.29 -13.85
N PRO A 213 -17.30 -0.76 -13.12
CA PRO A 213 -17.75 -2.15 -13.23
C PRO A 213 -17.90 -2.58 -14.70
N LEU A 214 -17.17 -3.60 -15.14
CA LEU A 214 -17.14 -4.14 -16.52
C LEU A 214 -16.72 -3.17 -17.64
N ILE A 215 -16.31 -1.93 -17.33
CA ILE A 215 -15.99 -0.89 -18.31
C ILE A 215 -14.59 -0.33 -18.07
N LYS A 216 -13.83 -0.23 -19.16
CA LYS A 216 -12.54 0.45 -19.23
C LYS A 216 -12.64 1.63 -20.19
N ASN A 217 -12.54 2.87 -19.67
CA ASN A 217 -12.65 4.07 -20.50
C ASN A 217 -11.29 4.79 -20.65
N PRO A 218 -10.69 4.86 -21.86
CA PRO A 218 -9.42 5.55 -22.08
C PRO A 218 -9.55 7.07 -21.98
N GLY A 219 -8.49 7.74 -21.51
CA GLY A 219 -8.39 9.19 -21.48
C GLY A 219 -7.01 9.68 -21.02
N LYS A 220 -6.95 10.99 -20.73
CA LYS A 220 -5.77 11.66 -20.16
C LYS A 220 -6.06 12.10 -18.74
N CYS A 221 -5.15 11.75 -17.83
CA CYS A 221 -5.15 12.20 -16.45
C CYS A 221 -4.19 13.38 -16.30
N LEU A 222 -4.69 14.48 -15.74
CA LEU A 222 -3.90 15.67 -15.43
C LEU A 222 -3.99 15.94 -13.92
N LEU A 223 -2.84 15.98 -13.25
CA LEU A 223 -2.75 16.35 -11.85
C LEU A 223 -2.16 17.76 -11.74
N THR A 224 -2.84 18.62 -11.00
CA THR A 224 -2.34 19.94 -10.60
C THR A 224 -2.09 19.97 -9.09
N ASN A 225 -1.58 21.09 -8.58
CA ASN A 225 -1.36 21.29 -7.15
C ASN A 225 -2.65 21.39 -6.31
N GLN A 226 -3.83 21.42 -6.93
CA GLN A 226 -5.12 21.57 -6.25
C GLN A 226 -6.18 20.54 -6.70
N CYS A 227 -6.13 20.10 -7.96
CA CYS A 227 -7.16 19.24 -8.54
C CYS A 227 -6.54 18.11 -9.36
N CYS A 228 -7.24 16.98 -9.42
CA CYS A 228 -7.01 15.93 -10.40
C CYS A 228 -8.12 16.02 -11.46
N TYR A 229 -7.75 16.02 -12.73
CA TYR A 229 -8.67 16.06 -13.86
C TYR A 229 -8.52 14.79 -14.69
N PHE A 230 -9.65 14.32 -15.22
CA PHE A 230 -9.66 13.26 -16.22
C PHE A 230 -10.43 13.70 -17.45
N GLN A 231 -9.76 13.74 -18.59
CA GLN A 231 -10.35 13.98 -19.89
C GLN A 231 -10.52 12.65 -20.61
N ALA A 232 -11.77 12.22 -20.78
CA ALA A 232 -12.05 11.01 -21.53
C ALA A 232 -11.70 11.19 -23.01
N LEU A 233 -11.29 10.10 -23.67
CA LEU A 233 -11.11 10.09 -25.12
C LEU A 233 -12.43 10.36 -25.86
N ASN A 234 -13.55 10.07 -25.20
CA ASN A 234 -14.88 10.07 -25.78
C ASN A 234 -15.84 11.08 -25.13
N ASN A 235 -16.85 11.48 -25.90
CA ASN A 235 -17.82 12.51 -25.51
C ASN A 235 -19.08 11.91 -24.86
N ILE A 236 -18.92 11.10 -23.81
CA ILE A 236 -20.08 10.49 -23.12
C ILE A 236 -20.69 11.42 -22.09
N ASN A 237 -19.84 12.09 -21.32
CA ASN A 237 -20.28 13.02 -20.31
C ASN A 237 -20.61 14.37 -20.98
N GLU A 238 -21.59 15.10 -20.45
CA GLU A 238 -21.91 16.46 -20.90
C GLU A 238 -20.69 17.39 -20.80
N GLN A 239 -19.82 17.13 -19.81
CA GLN A 239 -18.50 17.73 -19.64
C GLN A 239 -17.43 16.74 -20.09
N GLN A 240 -16.59 17.13 -21.05
CA GLN A 240 -15.47 16.29 -21.54
C GLN A 240 -14.42 16.02 -20.46
N ILE A 241 -14.28 16.93 -19.50
CA ILE A 241 -13.29 16.87 -18.43
C ILE A 241 -14.03 16.77 -17.09
N VAL A 242 -13.70 15.74 -16.32
CA VAL A 242 -14.21 15.57 -14.96
C VAL A 242 -13.15 16.02 -13.97
N GLN A 243 -13.53 16.93 -13.08
CA GLN A 243 -12.66 17.48 -12.05
C GLN A 243 -12.87 16.79 -10.69
N TYR A 244 -11.78 16.63 -9.94
CA TYR A 244 -11.73 16.12 -8.58
C TYR A 244 -10.83 17.02 -7.72
N GLU A 245 -11.37 17.58 -6.64
CA GLU A 245 -10.63 18.52 -5.79
C GLU A 245 -9.80 17.75 -4.74
N LEU A 246 -8.49 17.95 -4.74
CA LEU A 246 -7.58 17.22 -3.84
C LEU A 246 -7.83 17.57 -2.37
N GLY A 247 -8.32 18.78 -2.07
CA GLY A 247 -8.69 19.17 -0.70
C GLY A 247 -9.81 18.33 -0.08
N THR A 248 -10.64 17.68 -0.91
CA THR A 248 -11.73 16.79 -0.46
C THR A 248 -11.31 15.32 -0.41
N LEU A 249 -10.06 15.01 -0.79
CA LEU A 249 -9.52 13.67 -0.78
C LEU A 249 -9.32 13.21 0.66
N TYR A 250 -9.99 12.12 1.03
CA TYR A 250 -9.85 11.54 2.37
C TYR A 250 -9.21 10.15 2.36
N LYS A 251 -9.13 9.52 1.17
CA LYS A 251 -8.51 8.20 1.01
C LYS A 251 -7.92 8.02 -0.39
N ILE A 252 -6.72 7.44 -0.44
CA ILE A 252 -6.06 6.99 -1.66
C ILE A 252 -5.50 5.58 -1.43
N ALA A 253 -5.56 4.73 -2.45
CA ALA A 253 -5.02 3.37 -2.37
C ALA A 253 -4.40 2.92 -3.70
N LYS A 254 -3.21 2.32 -3.64
CA LYS A 254 -2.66 1.55 -4.77
C LYS A 254 -3.43 0.23 -4.91
N ARG A 255 -3.71 -0.17 -6.15
CA ARG A 255 -4.49 -1.37 -6.49
C ARG A 255 -3.76 -2.20 -7.54
N ARG A 256 -3.84 -3.52 -7.42
CA ARG A 256 -3.49 -4.42 -8.52
C ARG A 256 -4.58 -4.37 -9.59
N TYR A 257 -4.22 -4.26 -10.85
CA TYR A 257 -5.11 -4.50 -11.98
C TYR A 257 -4.46 -5.57 -12.84
N LYS A 258 -5.16 -6.69 -13.07
CA LYS A 258 -4.59 -7.90 -13.70
C LYS A 258 -3.28 -8.36 -13.03
N PHE A 259 -3.25 -8.39 -11.69
CA PHE A 259 -2.07 -8.67 -10.84
C PHE A 259 -0.89 -7.69 -10.88
N HIS A 260 -0.93 -6.62 -11.68
CA HIS A 260 0.14 -5.61 -11.73
C HIS A 260 -0.25 -4.37 -10.92
N TYR A 261 0.69 -3.73 -10.21
CA TYR A 261 0.46 -2.50 -9.42
C TYR A 261 0.36 -1.25 -10.30
N ILE A 262 -0.60 -1.25 -11.23
CA ILE A 262 -0.84 -0.17 -12.18
C ILE A 262 -2.14 0.62 -11.89
N GLY A 263 -2.86 0.25 -10.83
CA GLY A 263 -4.11 0.86 -10.42
C GLY A 263 -3.96 1.82 -9.24
N CYS A 264 -4.70 2.93 -9.27
CA CYS A 264 -4.79 3.89 -8.17
C CYS A 264 -6.25 4.33 -7.97
N GLU A 265 -6.78 4.16 -6.76
CA GLU A 265 -8.14 4.51 -6.39
C GLU A 265 -8.15 5.69 -5.42
N LEU A 266 -8.85 6.76 -5.77
CA LEU A 266 -8.99 7.99 -5.00
C LEU A 266 -10.44 8.15 -4.57
N GLN A 267 -10.68 8.44 -3.29
CA GLN A 267 -12.00 8.65 -2.73
C GLN A 267 -12.11 10.06 -2.15
N PHE A 268 -13.12 10.79 -2.62
CA PHE A 268 -13.37 12.19 -2.31
C PHE A 268 -14.70 12.34 -1.57
N LYS A 269 -14.74 13.28 -0.62
CA LYS A 269 -15.99 13.74 0.02
C LYS A 269 -16.73 14.67 -0.95
N LEU A 270 -18.02 14.47 -1.16
CA LEU A 270 -18.80 15.31 -2.09
C LEU A 270 -19.25 16.64 -1.47
N ASP A 271 -19.56 16.68 -0.18
CA ASP A 271 -19.94 17.89 0.56
C ASP A 271 -19.67 17.70 2.08
N ASP A 272 -19.28 18.77 2.78
CA ASP A 272 -19.15 18.78 4.26
C ASP A 272 -20.50 18.58 4.98
N GLN A 273 -21.61 18.80 4.29
CA GLN A 273 -22.99 18.69 4.81
C GLN A 273 -23.60 17.30 4.60
N ARG A 274 -23.06 16.48 3.69
CA ARG A 274 -23.56 15.14 3.34
C ARG A 274 -22.39 14.14 3.18
N PRO A 275 -21.81 13.68 4.30
CA PRO A 275 -20.62 12.81 4.30
C PRO A 275 -20.85 11.42 3.67
N SER A 276 -22.12 11.03 3.49
CA SER A 276 -22.54 9.73 2.95
C SER A 276 -22.24 9.56 1.46
N GLN A 277 -22.24 10.65 0.68
CA GLN A 277 -22.03 10.56 -0.77
C GLN A 277 -20.53 10.67 -1.09
N LYS A 278 -19.98 9.61 -1.69
CA LYS A 278 -18.57 9.49 -2.02
C LYS A 278 -18.38 9.56 -3.52
N LYS A 279 -17.43 10.39 -3.98
CA LYS A 279 -16.98 10.38 -5.38
C LYS A 279 -15.69 9.57 -5.46
N ILE A 280 -15.65 8.58 -6.34
CA ILE A 280 -14.50 7.68 -6.46
C ILE A 280 -13.94 7.76 -7.87
N LEU A 281 -12.61 7.84 -7.97
CA LEU A 281 -11.86 7.82 -9.22
C LEU A 281 -10.89 6.65 -9.17
N TYR A 282 -11.13 5.63 -9.98
CA TYR A 282 -10.21 4.50 -10.16
C TYR A 282 -9.49 4.64 -11.50
N LEU A 283 -8.19 4.94 -11.45
CA LEU A 283 -7.31 5.06 -12.60
C LEU A 283 -6.41 3.83 -12.75
N VAL A 284 -6.19 3.42 -13.99
CA VAL A 284 -5.18 2.43 -14.37
C VAL A 284 -4.21 3.06 -15.37
N PHE A 285 -2.92 3.00 -15.06
CA PHE A 285 -1.84 3.53 -15.88
C PHE A 285 -1.18 2.44 -16.72
N ALA A 286 -0.30 2.83 -17.64
CA ALA A 286 0.41 1.89 -18.51
C ALA A 286 1.47 1.05 -17.76
N ASN A 287 2.07 1.60 -16.69
CA ASN A 287 3.21 0.98 -15.99
C ASN A 287 3.16 1.28 -14.49
N GLU A 288 3.78 0.42 -13.67
CA GLU A 288 3.85 0.59 -12.22
C GLU A 288 4.64 1.84 -11.81
N SER A 289 5.71 2.18 -12.54
CA SER A 289 6.49 3.39 -12.29
C SER A 289 5.65 4.66 -12.43
N ILE A 290 4.78 4.73 -13.45
CA ILE A 290 3.88 5.86 -13.68
C ILE A 290 2.83 5.94 -12.56
N CYS A 291 2.24 4.80 -12.20
CA CYS A 291 1.26 4.73 -11.12
C CYS A 291 1.85 5.16 -9.78
N SER A 292 3.07 4.71 -9.45
CA SER A 292 3.76 5.11 -8.23
C SER A 292 4.10 6.59 -8.22
N THR A 293 4.62 7.12 -9.33
CA THR A 293 4.87 8.57 -9.47
C THR A 293 3.59 9.39 -9.25
N PHE A 294 2.47 8.99 -9.85
CA PHE A 294 1.19 9.65 -9.65
C PHE A 294 0.74 9.60 -8.19
N TYR A 295 0.82 8.43 -7.55
CA TYR A 295 0.44 8.25 -6.14
C TYR A 295 1.28 9.14 -5.21
N ASP A 296 2.60 9.17 -5.40
CA ASP A 296 3.51 9.98 -4.59
C ASP A 296 3.28 11.48 -4.82
N LEU A 297 2.99 11.90 -6.05
CA LEU A 297 2.64 13.28 -6.37
C LEU A 297 1.33 13.73 -5.74
N VAL A 298 0.33 12.85 -5.61
CA VAL A 298 -0.92 13.19 -4.90
C VAL A 298 -0.64 13.36 -3.40
N LEU A 299 0.14 12.47 -2.79
CA LEU A 299 0.47 12.53 -1.35
C LEU A 299 1.31 13.74 -0.95
N THR A 300 2.16 14.22 -1.86
CA THR A 300 3.01 15.41 -1.61
C THR A 300 2.23 16.73 -1.64
N GLN A 301 0.95 16.73 -2.05
CA GLN A 301 0.18 17.97 -2.14
C GLN A 301 -0.25 18.47 -0.76
N PRO A 302 -0.04 19.77 -0.46
CA PRO A 302 -0.31 20.33 0.87
C PRO A 302 -1.80 20.37 1.22
N CYS A 303 -2.69 20.26 0.22
CA CYS A 303 -4.14 20.22 0.44
C CYS A 303 -4.66 18.82 0.80
N VAL A 304 -3.82 17.78 0.73
CA VAL A 304 -4.24 16.41 1.02
C VAL A 304 -4.00 16.10 2.51
N HIS A 305 -5.10 15.88 3.23
CA HIS A 305 -5.07 15.45 4.63
C HIS A 305 -5.72 14.07 4.74
N LEU A 306 -4.90 13.04 4.93
CA LEU A 306 -5.36 11.66 5.04
C LEU A 306 -5.30 11.21 6.49
N ASP A 307 -6.38 10.61 6.98
CA ASP A 307 -6.38 9.89 8.25
C ASP A 307 -5.64 8.56 8.08
N LEU A 308 -4.33 8.57 8.31
CA LEU A 308 -3.48 7.38 8.24
C LEU A 308 -3.58 6.59 9.55
N THR A 309 -4.72 5.96 9.81
CA THR A 309 -4.81 4.99 10.92
C THR A 309 -3.90 3.78 10.61
N PRO A 310 -2.91 3.46 11.48
CA PRO A 310 -2.06 2.28 11.32
C PRO A 310 -2.89 0.99 11.28
N PHE A 311 -2.37 -0.03 10.59
CA PHE A 311 -3.08 -1.29 10.36
C PHE A 311 -3.39 -2.05 11.65
N GLU A 312 -2.43 -2.14 12.56
CA GLU A 312 -2.56 -2.83 13.85
C GLU A 312 -3.59 -2.17 14.77
N ASN A 313 -3.73 -0.83 14.68
CA ASN A 313 -4.72 -0.10 15.46
C ASN A 313 -6.15 -0.50 15.06
N MET A 314 -6.41 -0.79 13.77
CA MET A 314 -7.74 -1.24 13.32
C MET A 314 -8.07 -2.66 13.79
N THR A 315 -7.12 -3.59 13.73
CA THR A 315 -7.32 -4.95 14.28
C THR A 315 -7.56 -4.91 15.78
N LEU A 316 -6.77 -4.14 16.53
CA LEU A 316 -6.94 -3.98 17.98
C LEU A 316 -8.32 -3.38 18.32
N ARG A 317 -8.73 -2.33 17.59
CA ARG A 317 -10.04 -1.70 17.73
C ARG A 317 -11.19 -2.67 17.46
N TRP A 318 -11.07 -3.53 16.46
CA TRP A 318 -12.02 -4.60 16.19
C TRP A 318 -12.04 -5.65 17.30
N GLN A 319 -10.86 -6.09 17.78
CA GLN A 319 -10.77 -7.04 18.89
C GLN A 319 -11.45 -6.52 20.17
N GLN A 320 -11.34 -5.22 20.43
CA GLN A 320 -11.98 -4.55 21.56
C GLN A 320 -13.47 -4.26 21.37
N GLY A 321 -14.03 -4.56 20.20
CA GLY A 321 -15.44 -4.30 19.88
C GLY A 321 -15.77 -2.85 19.54
N THR A 322 -14.77 -1.96 19.39
CA THR A 322 -15.01 -0.56 18.98
C THR A 322 -15.37 -0.41 17.50
N ILE A 323 -15.11 -1.43 16.70
CA ILE A 323 -15.43 -1.50 15.27
C ILE A 323 -16.28 -2.76 15.03
N SER A 324 -17.31 -2.62 14.20
CA SER A 324 -18.20 -3.72 13.83
C SER A 324 -17.48 -4.77 12.97
N ASN A 325 -18.00 -5.99 12.94
CA ASN A 325 -17.45 -7.05 12.09
C ASN A 325 -17.55 -6.65 10.61
N TYR A 326 -18.65 -6.02 10.21
CA TYR A 326 -18.83 -5.52 8.84
C TYR A 326 -17.79 -4.47 8.43
N ASP A 327 -17.55 -3.47 9.28
CA ASP A 327 -16.58 -2.41 8.97
C ASP A 327 -15.16 -2.97 8.92
N TYR A 328 -14.84 -3.93 9.79
CA TYR A 328 -13.57 -4.64 9.76
C TYR A 328 -13.41 -5.48 8.49
N LEU A 329 -14.45 -6.18 8.05
CA LEU A 329 -14.42 -6.92 6.78
C LEU A 329 -14.27 -6.00 5.56
N LEU A 330 -14.93 -4.84 5.55
CA LEU A 330 -14.72 -3.83 4.50
C LEU A 330 -13.28 -3.31 4.52
N TYR A 331 -12.73 -3.07 5.70
CA TYR A 331 -11.34 -2.67 5.87
C TYR A 331 -10.36 -3.74 5.35
N LEU A 332 -10.57 -5.01 5.69
CA LEU A 332 -9.74 -6.11 5.20
C LEU A 332 -9.86 -6.30 3.69
N ASN A 333 -11.06 -6.18 3.11
CA ASN A 333 -11.24 -6.21 1.67
C ASN A 333 -10.46 -5.08 0.98
N ASP A 334 -10.55 -3.87 1.52
CA ASP A 334 -9.83 -2.72 1.00
C ASP A 334 -8.30 -2.88 1.10
N ARG A 335 -7.77 -3.40 2.23
CA ARG A 335 -6.35 -3.71 2.38
C ARG A 335 -5.91 -4.92 1.54
N GLY A 336 -6.83 -5.85 1.32
CA GLY A 336 -6.72 -6.98 0.38
C GLY A 336 -6.81 -6.56 -1.09
N GLU A 337 -6.87 -5.24 -1.35
CA GLU A 337 -6.88 -4.57 -2.64
C GLU A 337 -8.13 -4.86 -3.48
N ARG A 338 -9.26 -5.11 -2.81
CA ARG A 338 -10.58 -5.26 -3.43
C ARG A 338 -11.23 -3.90 -3.65
N SER A 339 -12.02 -3.75 -4.70
CA SER A 339 -12.78 -2.53 -5.00
C SER A 339 -14.15 -2.84 -5.60
N PHE A 340 -15.15 -2.03 -5.24
CA PHE A 340 -16.49 -2.07 -5.84
C PHE A 340 -16.50 -1.71 -7.34
N HIS A 341 -15.44 -1.04 -7.83
CA HIS A 341 -15.35 -0.57 -9.22
C HIS A 341 -14.78 -1.63 -10.17
N ASP A 342 -14.21 -2.71 -9.65
CA ASP A 342 -13.72 -3.85 -10.44
C ASP A 342 -14.42 -5.14 -10.01
N CYS A 343 -15.31 -5.65 -10.87
CA CYS A 343 -16.05 -6.87 -10.58
C CYS A 343 -15.15 -8.12 -10.46
N SER A 344 -13.93 -8.10 -11.02
CA SER A 344 -12.99 -9.22 -10.89
C SER A 344 -12.30 -9.26 -9.52
N GLN A 345 -12.34 -8.15 -8.79
CA GLN A 345 -11.76 -7.95 -7.47
C GLN A 345 -12.80 -7.35 -6.50
N TYR A 346 -14.06 -7.75 -6.66
CA TYR A 346 -15.14 -7.23 -5.81
C TYR A 346 -14.94 -7.66 -4.35
N PRO A 347 -15.36 -6.85 -3.36
CA PRO A 347 -15.28 -7.24 -1.96
C PRO A 347 -16.06 -8.52 -1.65
N VAL A 348 -15.52 -9.34 -0.75
CA VAL A 348 -16.02 -10.68 -0.41
C VAL A 348 -16.43 -10.73 1.05
N PHE A 349 -17.61 -11.29 1.32
CA PHE A 349 -18.16 -11.50 2.66
C PHE A 349 -18.56 -12.98 2.86
N PRO A 350 -18.48 -13.51 4.07
CA PRO A 350 -18.86 -14.90 4.33
C PRO A 350 -20.37 -15.10 4.22
N TRP A 351 -20.80 -16.30 3.80
CA TRP A 351 -22.08 -16.83 4.29
C TRP A 351 -22.01 -17.05 5.80
N VAL A 352 -22.92 -16.41 6.55
CA VAL A 352 -22.96 -16.53 8.03
C VAL A 352 -23.98 -17.55 8.51
N LEU A 353 -25.17 -17.56 7.91
CA LEU A 353 -26.26 -18.45 8.31
C LEU A 353 -26.26 -19.71 7.45
N ARG A 354 -26.80 -20.79 8.04
CA ARG A 354 -27.12 -22.05 7.37
C ARG A 354 -28.63 -22.28 7.28
N ASN A 355 -29.40 -21.71 8.20
CA ASN A 355 -30.83 -21.92 8.32
C ASN A 355 -31.64 -20.89 7.52
N TYR A 356 -32.04 -21.28 6.30
CA TYR A 356 -32.89 -20.48 5.41
C TYR A 356 -34.29 -21.06 5.18
N THR A 357 -34.64 -22.16 5.86
CA THR A 357 -35.91 -22.89 5.65
C THR A 357 -36.89 -22.80 6.82
N SER A 358 -36.41 -22.52 8.03
CA SER A 358 -37.27 -22.38 9.20
C SER A 358 -38.14 -21.12 9.16
N SER A 359 -39.25 -21.13 9.91
CA SER A 359 -40.14 -19.98 10.05
C SER A 359 -39.61 -18.90 10.98
N ASN A 360 -38.75 -19.25 11.94
CA ASN A 360 -38.15 -18.32 12.89
C ASN A 360 -36.64 -18.53 12.94
N LEU A 361 -35.89 -17.43 12.89
CA LEU A 361 -34.43 -17.43 12.99
C LEU A 361 -34.02 -17.18 14.45
N ASP A 362 -33.44 -18.20 15.09
CA ASP A 362 -32.81 -18.05 16.41
C ASP A 362 -31.29 -17.84 16.24
N LEU A 363 -30.83 -16.65 16.64
CA LEU A 363 -29.41 -16.27 16.59
C LEU A 363 -28.62 -16.73 17.83
N ASN A 364 -29.30 -17.28 18.85
CA ASN A 364 -28.62 -17.87 20.00
C ASN A 364 -28.29 -19.34 19.78
N ASP A 365 -28.89 -19.99 18.77
CA ASP A 365 -28.60 -21.37 18.42
C ASP A 365 -27.37 -21.45 17.50
N PRO A 366 -26.26 -22.08 17.94
CA PRO A 366 -25.07 -22.27 17.10
C PRO A 366 -25.35 -23.06 15.82
N GLN A 367 -26.39 -23.90 15.78
CA GLN A 367 -26.74 -24.69 14.59
C GLN A 367 -27.31 -23.85 13.44
N SER A 368 -27.79 -22.63 13.74
CA SER A 368 -28.24 -21.67 12.73
C SER A 368 -27.08 -21.11 11.91
N PHE A 369 -25.85 -21.20 12.40
CA PHE A 369 -24.66 -20.62 11.77
C PHE A 369 -23.89 -21.63 10.91
N ARG A 370 -23.18 -21.09 9.93
CA ARG A 370 -22.19 -21.83 9.15
C ARG A 370 -20.91 -21.98 9.96
N ASP A 371 -20.23 -23.12 9.79
CA ASP A 371 -18.82 -23.27 10.16
C ASP A 371 -17.92 -22.33 9.33
N LEU A 372 -17.41 -21.28 9.98
CA LEU A 372 -16.54 -20.26 9.39
C LEU A 372 -15.08 -20.74 9.24
N SER A 373 -14.71 -21.83 9.91
CA SER A 373 -13.38 -22.44 9.81
C SER A 373 -13.14 -23.13 8.47
N ARG A 374 -14.19 -23.34 7.67
CA ARG A 374 -14.17 -24.10 6.43
C ARG A 374 -14.63 -23.27 5.23
N PRO A 375 -14.02 -23.44 4.05
CA PRO A 375 -14.51 -22.84 2.81
C PRO A 375 -15.86 -23.48 2.39
N ILE A 376 -16.64 -22.77 1.56
CA ILE A 376 -17.97 -23.24 1.10
C ILE A 376 -17.89 -24.67 0.57
N GLY A 377 -16.88 -24.94 -0.26
CA GLY A 377 -16.65 -26.23 -0.89
C GLY A 377 -16.57 -27.41 0.09
N ALA A 378 -16.04 -27.17 1.29
CA ALA A 378 -15.77 -28.18 2.31
C ALA A 378 -16.90 -28.37 3.35
N LEU A 379 -17.99 -27.60 3.26
CA LEU A 379 -19.12 -27.71 4.20
C LEU A 379 -19.90 -29.03 4.02
N ASN A 380 -20.03 -29.50 2.78
CA ASN A 380 -20.67 -30.77 2.47
C ASN A 380 -19.62 -31.87 2.33
N ILE A 381 -19.65 -32.84 3.25
CA ILE A 381 -18.64 -33.90 3.36
C ILE A 381 -18.65 -34.81 2.12
N GLU A 382 -19.83 -35.23 1.64
CA GLU A 382 -19.95 -36.10 0.46
C GLU A 382 -19.38 -35.41 -0.79
N ARG A 383 -19.68 -34.11 -0.95
CA ARG A 383 -19.11 -33.33 -2.05
C ARG A 383 -17.60 -33.21 -1.93
N LEU A 384 -17.10 -32.93 -0.72
CA LEU A 384 -15.67 -32.77 -0.48
C LEU A 384 -14.88 -34.03 -0.81
N GLU A 385 -15.41 -35.21 -0.49
CA GLU A 385 -14.80 -36.50 -0.85
C GLU A 385 -14.67 -36.66 -2.37
N ARG A 386 -15.73 -36.35 -3.13
CA ARG A 386 -15.68 -36.36 -4.61
C ARG A 386 -14.64 -35.39 -5.16
N LEU A 387 -14.55 -34.19 -4.59
CA LEU A 387 -13.56 -33.18 -5.00
C LEU A 387 -12.13 -33.62 -4.69
N LYS A 388 -11.92 -34.29 -3.55
CA LYS A 388 -10.62 -34.87 -3.17
C LYS A 388 -10.21 -36.01 -4.09
N GLU A 389 -11.14 -36.88 -4.46
CA GLU A 389 -10.89 -37.95 -5.43
C GLU A 389 -10.51 -37.38 -6.81
N ARG A 390 -11.21 -36.33 -7.27
CA ARG A 390 -10.83 -35.61 -8.49
C ARG A 390 -9.43 -35.00 -8.37
N TYR A 391 -9.11 -34.40 -7.23
CA TYR A 391 -7.81 -33.80 -6.96
C TYR A 391 -6.67 -34.83 -7.03
N THR A 392 -6.86 -36.02 -6.46
CA THR A 392 -5.84 -37.09 -6.49
C THR A 392 -5.66 -37.67 -7.89
N ASN A 393 -6.75 -37.81 -8.65
CA ASN A 393 -6.75 -38.40 -9.99
C ASN A 393 -6.35 -37.40 -11.09
N MET A 394 -6.17 -36.12 -10.75
CA MET A 394 -5.81 -35.07 -11.70
C MET A 394 -4.35 -35.23 -12.18
N SER A 395 -4.21 -35.67 -13.42
CA SER A 395 -2.94 -35.67 -14.17
C SER A 395 -2.77 -34.32 -14.89
N LEU A 396 -1.93 -33.45 -14.35
CA LEU A 396 -1.59 -32.16 -14.94
C LEU A 396 -0.15 -32.19 -15.47
N PRO A 397 0.19 -31.37 -16.49
CA PRO A 397 1.58 -31.09 -16.86
C PRO A 397 2.39 -30.62 -15.65
N SER A 398 3.71 -30.83 -15.67
CA SER A 398 4.61 -30.55 -14.54
C SER A 398 4.49 -29.13 -13.97
N ASP A 399 4.15 -28.16 -14.82
CA ASP A 399 4.07 -26.74 -14.44
C ASP A 399 2.74 -26.34 -13.80
N HIS A 400 1.71 -27.20 -13.85
CA HIS A 400 0.37 -26.86 -13.36
C HIS A 400 0.10 -27.48 -11.98
N GLN A 401 -0.26 -26.62 -11.03
CA GLN A 401 -0.63 -27.07 -9.68
C GLN A 401 -2.05 -27.64 -9.64
N ARG A 402 -2.21 -28.76 -8.92
CA ARG A 402 -3.53 -29.36 -8.66
C ARG A 402 -4.39 -28.43 -7.80
N PHE A 403 -5.69 -28.43 -8.06
CA PHE A 403 -6.67 -27.60 -7.38
C PHE A 403 -7.92 -28.39 -6.97
N LEU A 404 -8.59 -27.95 -5.90
CA LEU A 404 -9.88 -28.51 -5.48
C LEU A 404 -11.03 -27.83 -6.21
N TYR A 405 -10.98 -26.51 -6.37
CA TYR A 405 -12.07 -25.71 -6.95
C TYR A 405 -11.64 -25.10 -8.29
N GLY A 406 -12.37 -25.42 -9.36
CA GLY A 406 -12.13 -24.84 -10.69
C GLY A 406 -12.74 -23.45 -10.86
N SER A 407 -13.73 -23.11 -10.03
CA SER A 407 -14.35 -21.78 -9.98
C SER A 407 -13.89 -21.06 -8.71
N PHE A 408 -13.78 -19.74 -8.81
CA PHE A 408 -13.36 -18.90 -7.69
C PHE A 408 -14.58 -18.28 -6.98
N TYR A 409 -14.52 -18.15 -5.65
CA TYR A 409 -15.65 -17.70 -4.83
C TYR A 409 -16.12 -16.27 -5.11
N SER A 410 -15.30 -15.47 -5.78
CA SER A 410 -15.60 -14.08 -6.15
C SER A 410 -15.18 -13.81 -7.60
N ASN A 411 -16.11 -13.94 -8.54
CA ASN A 411 -15.90 -13.60 -9.94
C ASN A 411 -16.97 -12.61 -10.43
N PRO A 412 -16.75 -11.90 -11.55
CA PRO A 412 -17.72 -10.95 -12.07
C PRO A 412 -19.09 -11.57 -12.37
N GLY A 413 -19.12 -12.83 -12.82
CA GLY A 413 -20.37 -13.55 -13.05
C GLY A 413 -21.20 -13.67 -11.77
N PHE A 414 -20.58 -13.94 -10.63
CA PHE A 414 -21.23 -14.04 -9.32
C PHE A 414 -21.68 -12.67 -8.80
N VAL A 415 -20.88 -11.62 -9.01
CA VAL A 415 -21.26 -10.25 -8.67
C VAL A 415 -22.50 -9.83 -9.46
N VAL A 416 -22.49 -10.06 -10.78
CA VAL A 416 -23.62 -9.78 -11.67
C VAL A 416 -24.82 -10.66 -11.34
N TYR A 417 -24.62 -11.92 -10.95
CA TYR A 417 -25.69 -12.83 -10.51
C TYR A 417 -26.47 -12.25 -9.33
N PHE A 418 -25.78 -11.74 -8.30
CA PHE A 418 -26.45 -11.13 -7.15
C PHE A 418 -27.03 -9.75 -7.45
N LEU A 419 -26.32 -8.91 -8.20
CA LEU A 419 -26.69 -7.52 -8.45
C LEU A 419 -27.57 -7.33 -9.70
N CYS A 420 -28.05 -8.39 -10.36
CA CYS A 420 -28.76 -8.27 -11.62
C CYS A 420 -30.02 -7.38 -11.58
N ARG A 421 -30.65 -7.23 -10.40
CA ARG A 421 -31.83 -6.37 -10.20
C ARG A 421 -31.49 -4.93 -9.88
N LEU A 422 -30.40 -4.71 -9.14
CA LEU A 422 -29.90 -3.36 -8.83
C LEU A 422 -29.24 -2.72 -10.05
N HIS A 423 -28.45 -3.52 -10.78
CA HIS A 423 -27.68 -3.10 -11.95
C HIS A 423 -27.89 -4.05 -13.13
N PRO A 424 -29.10 -4.07 -13.73
CA PRO A 424 -29.43 -4.95 -14.87
C PRO A 424 -28.54 -4.71 -16.09
N GLN A 425 -28.04 -3.49 -16.25
CA GLN A 425 -27.06 -3.12 -17.28
C GLN A 425 -25.76 -3.92 -17.20
N PHE A 426 -25.33 -4.38 -16.02
CA PHE A 426 -24.13 -5.22 -15.90
C PHE A 426 -24.37 -6.60 -16.51
N SER A 427 -25.56 -7.17 -16.29
CA SER A 427 -25.96 -8.45 -16.89
C SER A 427 -26.02 -8.35 -18.41
N LEU A 428 -26.65 -7.30 -18.94
CA LEU A 428 -26.70 -7.06 -20.38
C LEU A 428 -25.30 -6.84 -20.98
N CYS A 429 -24.41 -6.10 -20.31
CA CYS A 429 -23.05 -5.85 -20.79
C CYS A 429 -22.21 -7.14 -20.84
N LEU A 430 -22.27 -7.95 -19.79
CA LEU A 430 -21.52 -9.21 -19.67
C LEU A 430 -22.02 -10.27 -20.66
N ASN A 431 -23.34 -10.39 -20.81
CA ASN A 431 -23.98 -11.45 -21.61
C ASN A 431 -24.33 -11.00 -23.04
N GLY A 432 -23.69 -9.95 -23.55
CA GLY A 432 -23.85 -9.54 -24.95
C GLY A 432 -25.25 -9.05 -25.32
N GLY A 433 -25.97 -8.44 -24.38
CA GLY A 433 -27.28 -7.84 -24.58
C GLY A 433 -28.47 -8.69 -24.16
N ARG A 434 -28.25 -9.85 -23.54
CA ARG A 434 -29.32 -10.73 -23.05
C ARG A 434 -29.18 -10.95 -21.55
N PHE A 435 -30.27 -11.28 -20.88
CA PHE A 435 -30.16 -11.83 -19.53
C PHE A 435 -29.72 -13.30 -19.61
N ASP A 436 -29.19 -13.80 -18.50
CA ASP A 436 -28.87 -15.23 -18.40
C ASP A 436 -30.16 -16.08 -18.45
N HIS A 437 -30.02 -17.38 -18.69
CA HIS A 437 -31.12 -18.33 -18.68
C HIS A 437 -31.86 -18.26 -17.34
N SER A 438 -33.21 -18.24 -17.39
CA SER A 438 -34.08 -18.08 -16.22
C SER A 438 -33.65 -18.98 -15.04
N ASP A 439 -33.37 -20.26 -15.31
CA ASP A 439 -32.98 -21.24 -14.28
C ASP A 439 -31.63 -20.96 -13.59
N ARG A 440 -30.76 -20.16 -14.22
CA ARG A 440 -29.45 -19.77 -13.68
C ARG A 440 -29.46 -18.40 -13.02
N LEU A 441 -30.56 -17.65 -13.11
CA LEU A 441 -30.67 -16.36 -12.46
C LEU A 441 -30.86 -16.52 -10.95
N PHE A 442 -30.42 -15.51 -10.21
CA PHE A 442 -30.64 -15.44 -8.77
C PHE A 442 -32.13 -15.30 -8.51
N HIS A 443 -32.82 -16.32 -8.00
CA HIS A 443 -34.26 -16.25 -7.76
C HIS A 443 -34.65 -16.49 -6.29
N SER A 444 -33.82 -17.19 -5.52
CA SER A 444 -34.15 -17.65 -4.16
C SER A 444 -32.89 -17.83 -3.35
N ILE A 445 -32.90 -17.28 -2.13
CA ILE A 445 -31.77 -17.41 -1.20
C ILE A 445 -31.59 -18.86 -0.76
N VAL A 446 -32.70 -19.56 -0.56
CA VAL A 446 -32.72 -20.98 -0.16
C VAL A 446 -32.10 -21.86 -1.22
N ASP A 447 -32.44 -21.63 -2.50
CA ASP A 447 -31.96 -22.45 -3.60
C ASP A 447 -30.51 -22.12 -3.94
N THR A 448 -30.10 -20.86 -3.82
CA THR A 448 -28.68 -20.48 -3.89
C THR A 448 -27.86 -21.17 -2.79
N TRP A 449 -28.34 -21.19 -1.54
CA TRP A 449 -27.67 -21.88 -0.43
C TRP A 449 -27.54 -23.38 -0.68
N LYS A 450 -28.58 -24.04 -1.20
CA LYS A 450 -28.51 -25.45 -1.59
C LYS A 450 -27.50 -25.67 -2.71
N SER A 451 -27.53 -24.82 -3.74
CA SER A 451 -26.63 -24.91 -4.89
C SER A 451 -25.16 -24.85 -4.49
N VAL A 452 -24.79 -23.90 -3.61
CA VAL A 452 -23.41 -23.77 -3.10
C VAL A 452 -22.97 -24.92 -2.19
N LEU A 453 -23.87 -25.81 -1.77
CA LEU A 453 -23.55 -27.02 -0.99
C LEU A 453 -23.52 -28.30 -1.85
N THR A 454 -24.26 -28.35 -2.95
CA THR A 454 -24.42 -29.57 -3.76
C THR A 454 -23.65 -29.57 -5.06
N SER A 455 -23.53 -28.40 -5.71
CA SER A 455 -22.86 -28.29 -7.01
C SER A 455 -21.34 -28.22 -6.85
N ASP A 456 -20.61 -28.90 -7.73
CA ASP A 456 -19.14 -28.99 -7.69
C ASP A 456 -18.45 -27.72 -8.25
N SER A 457 -19.15 -26.95 -9.08
CA SER A 457 -18.67 -25.68 -9.65
C SER A 457 -19.11 -24.46 -8.85
N ASP A 458 -20.03 -24.64 -7.89
CA ASP A 458 -20.64 -23.54 -7.18
C ASP A 458 -20.03 -23.34 -5.79
N VAL A 459 -19.12 -22.38 -5.68
CA VAL A 459 -18.39 -22.06 -4.45
C VAL A 459 -18.48 -20.58 -4.07
N LYS A 460 -19.53 -19.87 -4.50
CA LYS A 460 -19.66 -18.41 -4.28
C LYS A 460 -19.79 -18.07 -2.80
N GLU A 461 -19.01 -17.09 -2.37
CA GLU A 461 -19.24 -16.36 -1.12
C GLU A 461 -20.18 -15.16 -1.37
N LEU A 462 -20.56 -14.44 -0.31
CA LEU A 462 -21.50 -13.33 -0.38
C LEU A 462 -20.83 -11.99 -0.71
N LEU A 463 -21.66 -11.00 -1.03
CA LEU A 463 -21.26 -9.61 -1.24
C LEU A 463 -21.60 -8.74 0.00
N PRO A 464 -20.95 -7.57 0.18
CA PRO A 464 -21.28 -6.65 1.28
C PRO A 464 -22.75 -6.20 1.31
N GLU A 465 -23.43 -6.16 0.16
CA GLU A 465 -24.84 -5.76 0.03
C GLU A 465 -25.80 -6.61 0.87
N PHE A 466 -25.45 -7.87 1.14
CA PHE A 466 -26.24 -8.75 2.01
C PHE A 466 -26.26 -8.32 3.48
N TYR A 467 -25.37 -7.40 3.87
CA TYR A 467 -25.18 -6.92 5.24
C TYR A 467 -25.25 -5.38 5.36
N MET A 468 -25.49 -4.69 4.25
CA MET A 468 -25.55 -3.23 4.20
C MET A 468 -26.94 -2.76 4.61
N THR A 469 -27.08 -2.28 5.86
CA THR A 469 -28.32 -1.71 6.37
C THR A 469 -28.08 -0.35 7.01
N SER A 470 -28.98 0.58 6.72
CA SER A 470 -28.99 1.93 7.24
C SER A 470 -29.37 2.06 8.72
N LYS A 471 -29.90 1.01 9.36
CA LYS A 471 -30.34 1.04 10.77
C LYS A 471 -29.20 1.10 11.80
N PHE A 472 -27.96 0.91 11.39
CA PHE A 472 -26.77 1.01 12.24
C PHE A 472 -25.99 2.31 12.03
N ILE A 473 -26.57 3.26 11.29
CA ILE A 473 -26.01 4.60 11.06
C ILE A 473 -26.90 5.58 11.85
N ASP A 474 -26.32 6.29 12.81
CA ASP A 474 -27.02 7.20 13.75
C ASP A 474 -27.55 8.50 13.11
N ASP A 475 -27.42 8.67 11.79
CA ASP A 475 -27.93 9.85 11.08
C ASP A 475 -29.43 9.68 10.77
N GLU A 476 -30.28 10.30 11.59
CA GLU A 476 -31.74 10.26 11.49
C GLU A 476 -32.32 11.01 10.26
N ASP A 477 -31.52 11.80 9.54
CA ASP A 477 -32.03 12.79 8.56
C ASP A 477 -32.00 12.37 7.06
N ASP A 478 -31.49 11.18 6.71
CA ASP A 478 -31.28 10.78 5.30
C ASP A 478 -32.25 9.67 4.81
N ASP A 479 -33.56 9.92 4.93
CA ASP A 479 -34.63 8.98 4.53
C ASP A 479 -34.71 8.72 3.01
N GLU A 480 -34.08 9.56 2.18
CA GLU A 480 -34.30 9.52 0.72
C GLU A 480 -33.34 8.56 -0.05
N HIS A 481 -32.35 7.92 0.61
CA HIS A 481 -31.34 7.06 -0.05
C HIS A 481 -30.95 5.76 0.69
N ARG A 482 -31.80 5.25 1.59
CA ARG A 482 -31.60 3.95 2.25
C ARG A 482 -31.71 2.77 1.26
N LEU A 483 -30.59 2.36 0.66
CA LEU A 483 -30.40 1.24 -0.29
C LEU A 483 -30.61 -0.17 0.33
N ASP A 484 -31.36 -0.26 1.44
CA ASP A 484 -31.52 -1.50 2.21
C ASP A 484 -32.28 -2.54 1.39
N GLY A 485 -31.59 -3.59 0.95
CA GLY A 485 -32.19 -4.73 0.24
C GLY A 485 -32.67 -4.44 -1.18
N GLU A 486 -32.36 -3.28 -1.79
CA GLU A 486 -32.84 -2.93 -3.14
C GLU A 486 -32.41 -3.95 -4.21
N PHE A 487 -31.26 -4.60 -4.04
CA PHE A 487 -30.77 -5.63 -4.97
C PHE A 487 -31.63 -6.91 -5.02
N LEU A 488 -32.55 -7.09 -4.07
CA LEU A 488 -33.48 -8.23 -4.02
C LEU A 488 -34.80 -7.93 -4.74
N ILE A 489 -35.09 -6.66 -5.03
CA ILE A 489 -36.35 -6.18 -5.59
C ILE A 489 -36.19 -5.92 -7.08
N ASN A 490 -37.12 -6.41 -7.89
CA ASN A 490 -37.19 -6.05 -9.31
C ASN A 490 -37.83 -4.67 -9.50
N GLN A 491 -37.13 -3.61 -9.12
CA GLN A 491 -37.65 -2.24 -9.17
C GLN A 491 -37.97 -1.77 -10.60
N PHE A 492 -37.24 -2.30 -11.59
CA PHE A 492 -37.38 -1.93 -12.99
C PHE A 492 -38.48 -2.72 -13.73
N ASP A 493 -39.19 -3.64 -13.04
CA ASP A 493 -40.22 -4.52 -13.63
C ASP A 493 -39.71 -5.26 -14.88
N ILE A 494 -38.47 -5.75 -14.81
CA ILE A 494 -37.81 -6.47 -15.91
C ILE A 494 -38.38 -7.87 -16.03
N ASP A 495 -38.67 -8.30 -17.25
CA ASP A 495 -39.06 -9.68 -17.52
C ASP A 495 -37.83 -10.60 -17.59
N PHE A 496 -37.55 -11.27 -16.47
CA PHE A 496 -36.47 -12.25 -16.36
C PHE A 496 -36.86 -13.64 -16.91
N GLY A 497 -38.08 -13.79 -17.43
CA GLY A 497 -38.60 -15.02 -17.99
C GLY A 497 -39.18 -15.96 -16.94
N ILE A 498 -39.48 -17.17 -17.42
CA ILE A 498 -40.10 -18.25 -16.65
C ILE A 498 -39.09 -19.40 -16.58
N ARG A 499 -38.99 -20.02 -15.41
CA ARG A 499 -38.16 -21.19 -15.15
C ARG A 499 -38.80 -22.48 -15.66
N HIS A 500 -38.04 -23.57 -15.67
CA HIS A 500 -38.56 -24.90 -16.02
C HIS A 500 -39.68 -25.40 -15.09
N ASP A 501 -39.73 -24.91 -13.85
CA ASP A 501 -40.76 -25.18 -12.85
C ASP A 501 -42.01 -24.29 -13.02
N GLU A 502 -42.13 -23.58 -14.15
CA GLU A 502 -43.20 -22.64 -14.48
C GLU A 502 -43.29 -21.42 -13.55
N VAL A 503 -42.29 -21.21 -12.68
CA VAL A 503 -42.23 -20.04 -11.80
C VAL A 503 -41.66 -18.84 -12.56
N ARG A 504 -42.42 -17.74 -12.55
CA ARG A 504 -41.97 -16.46 -13.11
C ARG A 504 -40.94 -15.81 -12.18
N ILE A 505 -39.85 -15.30 -12.76
CA ILE A 505 -38.79 -14.64 -12.01
C ILE A 505 -39.12 -13.15 -11.83
N GLY A 506 -39.27 -12.73 -10.59
CA GLY A 506 -39.47 -11.33 -10.18
C GLY A 506 -38.53 -10.96 -9.04
N ASN A 507 -39.10 -10.54 -7.92
CA ASN A 507 -38.35 -10.34 -6.67
C ASN A 507 -37.71 -11.67 -6.20
N VAL A 508 -36.62 -11.57 -5.46
CA VAL A 508 -35.94 -12.73 -4.89
C VAL A 508 -36.81 -13.34 -3.79
N LEU A 509 -36.98 -14.66 -3.82
CA LEU A 509 -37.66 -15.40 -2.76
C LEU A 509 -36.80 -15.42 -1.50
N LEU A 510 -37.35 -14.85 -0.45
CA LEU A 510 -36.72 -14.74 0.86
C LEU A 510 -37.01 -15.97 1.72
N PRO A 511 -36.15 -16.25 2.72
CA PRO A 511 -36.43 -17.23 3.76
C PRO A 511 -37.75 -16.92 4.50
N PRO A 512 -38.48 -17.94 5.01
CA PRO A 512 -39.76 -17.71 5.68
C PRO A 512 -39.69 -16.83 6.93
N TRP A 513 -38.52 -16.73 7.56
CA TRP A 513 -38.29 -15.88 8.73
C TRP A 513 -38.10 -14.39 8.40
N ALA A 514 -37.97 -14.03 7.13
CA ALA A 514 -37.82 -12.63 6.69
C ALA A 514 -39.17 -12.10 6.20
N GLU A 515 -39.62 -10.98 6.77
CA GLU A 515 -40.91 -10.38 6.39
C GLU A 515 -40.83 -9.63 5.05
N ASN A 516 -39.68 -9.00 4.80
CA ASN A 516 -39.40 -8.23 3.59
C ASN A 516 -37.87 -8.15 3.38
N GLU A 517 -37.46 -7.56 2.26
CA GLU A 517 -36.06 -7.49 1.82
C GLU A 517 -35.18 -6.70 2.80
N ARG A 518 -35.73 -5.65 3.43
CA ARG A 518 -35.03 -4.84 4.43
C ARG A 518 -34.83 -5.62 5.73
N ASP A 519 -35.87 -6.32 6.19
CA ASP A 519 -35.83 -7.18 7.36
C ASP A 519 -34.85 -8.34 7.16
N PHE A 520 -34.78 -8.92 5.95
CA PHE A 520 -33.77 -9.91 5.59
C PHE A 520 -32.34 -9.37 5.78
N VAL A 521 -32.00 -8.23 5.16
CA VAL A 521 -30.65 -7.63 5.27
C VAL A 521 -30.33 -7.21 6.70
N TYR A 522 -31.32 -6.70 7.43
CA TYR A 522 -31.17 -6.35 8.84
C TYR A 522 -30.85 -7.58 9.71
N LYS A 523 -31.61 -8.67 9.56
CA LYS A 523 -31.36 -9.94 10.28
C LYS A 523 -30.03 -10.59 9.87
N MET A 524 -29.63 -10.47 8.61
CA MET A 524 -28.31 -10.89 8.15
C MET A 524 -27.19 -10.07 8.81
N ARG A 525 -27.35 -8.76 8.93
CA ARG A 525 -26.40 -7.90 9.66
C ARG A 525 -26.35 -8.25 11.14
N LEU A 526 -27.49 -8.48 11.80
CA LEU A 526 -27.53 -8.96 13.18
C LEU A 526 -26.80 -10.31 13.35
N ALA A 527 -26.96 -11.23 12.40
CA ALA A 527 -26.24 -12.50 12.41
C ALA A 527 -24.73 -12.29 12.29
N LEU A 528 -24.26 -11.40 11.40
CA LEU A 528 -22.84 -11.08 11.23
C LEU A 528 -22.22 -10.43 12.48
N GLU A 529 -22.99 -9.59 13.18
CA GLU A 529 -22.54 -8.93 14.42
C GLU A 529 -22.79 -9.78 15.68
N SER A 530 -23.36 -10.98 15.54
CA SER A 530 -23.62 -11.88 16.67
C SER A 530 -22.33 -12.29 17.39
N GLU A 531 -22.46 -12.70 18.66
CA GLU A 531 -21.34 -13.18 19.46
C GLU A 531 -20.69 -14.43 18.85
N HIS A 532 -21.51 -15.37 18.34
CA HIS A 532 -21.02 -16.59 17.71
C HIS A 532 -20.11 -16.30 16.51
N VAL A 533 -20.50 -15.38 15.63
CA VAL A 533 -19.67 -14.97 14.48
C VAL A 533 -18.46 -14.20 14.94
N SER A 534 -18.61 -13.27 15.89
CA SER A 534 -17.51 -12.49 16.45
C SER A 534 -16.37 -13.38 16.97
N GLN A 535 -16.70 -14.50 17.62
CA GLN A 535 -15.70 -15.45 18.12
C GLN A 535 -14.97 -16.22 17.01
N HIS A 536 -15.65 -16.55 15.89
CA HIS A 536 -15.11 -17.45 14.85
C HIS A 536 -14.71 -16.74 13.53
N LEU A 537 -15.00 -15.45 13.37
CA LEU A 537 -14.76 -14.73 12.11
C LEU A 537 -13.28 -14.70 11.70
N HIS A 538 -12.37 -14.69 12.67
CA HIS A 538 -10.93 -14.76 12.45
C HIS A 538 -10.51 -16.01 11.64
N GLU A 539 -11.21 -17.13 11.81
CA GLU A 539 -10.92 -18.38 11.09
C GLU A 539 -11.27 -18.27 9.60
N TRP A 540 -12.37 -17.56 9.28
CA TRP A 540 -12.73 -17.27 7.89
C TRP A 540 -11.76 -16.26 7.26
N ILE A 541 -11.32 -15.27 8.05
CA ILE A 541 -10.28 -14.32 7.62
C ILE A 541 -8.99 -15.07 7.29
N ASP A 542 -8.62 -16.11 8.05
CA ASP A 542 -7.46 -16.94 7.76
C ASP A 542 -7.54 -17.66 6.40
N LEU A 543 -8.73 -18.08 5.98
CA LEU A 543 -8.97 -18.72 4.67
C LEU A 543 -8.84 -17.72 3.51
N ILE A 544 -9.37 -16.50 3.68
CA ILE A 544 -9.50 -15.54 2.58
C ILE A 544 -8.31 -14.58 2.49
N PHE A 545 -7.83 -14.06 3.62
CA PHE A 545 -6.76 -13.06 3.69
C PHE A 545 -5.53 -13.53 4.47
N GLY A 546 -5.64 -14.60 5.27
CA GLY A 546 -4.57 -15.04 6.16
C GLY A 546 -3.77 -16.23 5.64
N TYR A 547 -3.18 -16.96 6.59
CA TYR A 547 -2.15 -17.96 6.30
C TYR A 547 -2.69 -19.22 5.61
N LYS A 548 -4.00 -19.48 5.65
CA LYS A 548 -4.67 -20.62 4.98
C LYS A 548 -5.11 -20.30 3.54
N GLN A 549 -4.71 -19.14 2.99
CA GLN A 549 -5.03 -18.78 1.60
C GLN A 549 -4.19 -19.57 0.58
N ARG A 550 -2.92 -19.88 0.92
CA ARG A 550 -1.93 -20.50 0.01
C ARG A 550 -1.10 -21.58 0.72
N GLY A 551 -0.31 -22.32 -0.06
CA GLY A 551 0.66 -23.30 0.46
C GLY A 551 0.04 -24.57 1.03
N ASP A 552 0.79 -25.28 1.87
CA ASP A 552 0.34 -26.54 2.47
C ASP A 552 -0.80 -26.34 3.47
N GLU A 553 -0.88 -25.18 4.12
CA GLU A 553 -1.99 -24.83 5.03
C GLU A 553 -3.31 -24.72 4.28
N ALA A 554 -3.31 -24.11 3.09
CA ALA A 554 -4.50 -24.11 2.21
C ALA A 554 -4.89 -25.53 1.78
N ARG A 555 -3.92 -26.43 1.53
CA ARG A 555 -4.20 -27.84 1.23
C ARG A 555 -4.86 -28.54 2.44
N ARG A 556 -4.33 -28.34 3.64
CA ARG A 556 -4.88 -28.92 4.89
C ARG A 556 -6.29 -28.41 5.20
N ALA A 557 -6.55 -27.13 4.88
CA ALA A 557 -7.84 -26.49 5.06
C ALA A 557 -8.82 -26.68 3.88
N ASP A 558 -8.47 -27.51 2.88
CA ASP A 558 -9.27 -27.76 1.68
C ASP A 558 -9.66 -26.48 0.91
N ASN A 559 -8.75 -25.51 0.83
CA ASN A 559 -8.95 -24.15 0.31
C ASN A 559 -8.10 -23.85 -0.94
N LEU A 560 -8.02 -24.80 -1.88
CA LEU A 560 -7.19 -24.68 -3.09
C LEU A 560 -8.03 -24.37 -4.34
N PHE A 561 -7.83 -23.18 -4.91
CA PHE A 561 -8.46 -22.75 -6.16
C PHE A 561 -7.58 -23.01 -7.37
N HIS A 562 -8.13 -22.80 -8.58
CA HIS A 562 -7.37 -22.89 -9.82
C HIS A 562 -6.14 -21.97 -9.79
N TYR A 563 -4.97 -22.47 -10.16
CA TYR A 563 -3.68 -21.78 -10.00
C TYR A 563 -3.65 -20.37 -10.62
N LEU A 564 -4.30 -20.18 -11.78
CA LEU A 564 -4.39 -18.87 -12.45
C LEU A 564 -5.09 -17.76 -11.64
N THR A 565 -5.93 -18.13 -10.67
CA THR A 565 -6.58 -17.15 -9.76
C THR A 565 -5.58 -16.53 -8.77
N TYR A 566 -4.40 -17.14 -8.62
CA TYR A 566 -3.34 -16.70 -7.73
C TYR A 566 -2.24 -15.88 -8.43
N GLY A 567 -2.29 -15.76 -9.76
CA GLY A 567 -1.23 -15.21 -10.63
C GLY A 567 -0.36 -16.29 -11.27
N VAL A 568 0.39 -15.94 -12.32
CA VAL A 568 1.30 -16.85 -13.04
C VAL A 568 2.76 -16.48 -12.70
N PRO A 569 3.66 -17.45 -12.43
CA PRO A 569 5.09 -17.21 -12.35
C PRO A 569 5.65 -16.73 -13.71
N GLU A 570 6.53 -15.73 -13.71
CA GLU A 570 7.18 -15.24 -14.94
C GLU A 570 8.20 -16.27 -15.46
N ASP A 571 7.83 -17.11 -16.42
CA ASP A 571 8.77 -17.96 -17.16
C ASP A 571 9.26 -17.26 -18.43
N HIS A 572 10.57 -17.00 -18.52
CA HIS A 572 11.20 -16.17 -19.56
C HIS A 572 11.61 -16.94 -20.85
N SER A 573 11.03 -18.11 -21.16
CA SER A 573 11.57 -19.01 -22.19
C SER A 573 10.77 -19.10 -23.51
N VAL A 574 9.98 -18.07 -23.87
CA VAL A 574 9.06 -18.11 -25.02
C VAL A 574 9.29 -16.89 -25.94
N THR A 575 8.92 -16.96 -27.23
CA THR A 575 9.07 -15.83 -28.17
C THR A 575 8.12 -14.68 -27.83
N ALA A 576 8.45 -13.43 -28.18
CA ALA A 576 7.67 -12.24 -27.79
C ALA A 576 6.20 -12.24 -28.23
N MET A 577 5.86 -12.89 -29.35
CA MET A 577 4.47 -13.00 -29.83
C MET A 577 3.70 -14.07 -29.06
N GLU A 578 4.29 -15.25 -28.87
CA GLU A 578 3.70 -16.34 -28.08
C GLU A 578 3.50 -15.91 -26.62
N GLN A 579 4.46 -15.16 -26.06
CA GLN A 579 4.34 -14.53 -24.73
C GLN A 579 3.15 -13.57 -24.65
N TYR A 580 2.93 -12.76 -25.69
CA TYR A 580 1.78 -11.85 -25.71
C TYR A 580 0.45 -12.59 -25.83
N GLU A 581 0.38 -13.63 -26.66
CA GLU A 581 -0.83 -14.45 -26.80
C GLU A 581 -1.17 -15.17 -25.48
N GLU A 582 -0.16 -15.73 -24.83
CA GLU A 582 -0.29 -16.35 -23.52
C GLU A 582 -0.73 -15.33 -22.48
N GLN A 583 -0.05 -14.17 -22.39
CA GLN A 583 -0.42 -13.08 -21.49
C GLN A 583 -1.86 -12.59 -21.72
N LEU A 584 -2.27 -12.39 -22.97
CA LEU A 584 -3.64 -11.94 -23.30
C LEU A 584 -4.69 -12.98 -22.89
N SER A 585 -4.40 -14.26 -23.11
CA SER A 585 -5.29 -15.36 -22.71
C SER A 585 -5.45 -15.40 -21.18
N LEU A 586 -4.34 -15.24 -20.45
CA LEU A 586 -4.29 -15.18 -18.99
C LEU A 586 -5.07 -13.98 -18.47
N GLU A 587 -4.83 -12.79 -19.01
CA GLU A 587 -5.54 -11.57 -18.62
C GLU A 587 -7.05 -11.68 -18.84
N THR A 588 -7.47 -12.31 -19.93
CA THR A 588 -8.88 -12.56 -20.22
C THR A 588 -9.46 -13.51 -19.19
N GLN A 589 -8.76 -14.60 -18.88
CA GLN A 589 -9.18 -15.55 -17.87
C GLN A 589 -9.26 -14.92 -16.47
N ILE A 590 -8.30 -14.07 -16.12
CA ILE A 590 -8.29 -13.31 -14.86
C ILE A 590 -9.52 -12.41 -14.74
N LEU A 591 -9.85 -11.70 -15.82
CA LEU A 591 -11.01 -10.81 -15.85
C LEU A 591 -12.34 -11.58 -15.83
N GLU A 592 -12.40 -12.83 -16.30
CA GLU A 592 -13.63 -13.62 -16.32
C GLU A 592 -13.82 -14.47 -15.05
N PHE A 593 -12.74 -15.05 -14.52
CA PHE A 593 -12.78 -16.01 -13.42
C PHE A 593 -12.43 -15.40 -12.05
N GLY A 594 -12.01 -14.13 -12.00
CA GLY A 594 -11.75 -13.40 -10.77
C GLY A 594 -10.35 -13.64 -10.18
N GLN A 595 -10.01 -12.83 -9.18
CA GLN A 595 -8.66 -12.76 -8.60
C GLN A 595 -8.67 -13.00 -7.09
N VAL A 596 -7.69 -13.75 -6.58
CA VAL A 596 -7.49 -13.96 -5.14
C VAL A 596 -7.07 -12.64 -4.46
N PRO A 597 -7.63 -12.28 -3.28
CA PRO A 597 -7.23 -11.07 -2.57
C PRO A 597 -5.75 -11.13 -2.17
N LYS A 598 -5.14 -9.98 -1.88
CA LYS A 598 -3.78 -9.96 -1.32
C LYS A 598 -3.77 -10.69 0.03
N GLN A 599 -2.79 -11.55 0.23
CA GLN A 599 -2.58 -12.18 1.54
C GLN A 599 -2.05 -11.11 2.50
N LEU A 600 -2.80 -10.86 3.58
CA LEU A 600 -2.50 -9.84 4.58
C LEU A 600 -1.76 -10.43 5.78
N PHE A 601 -2.04 -11.68 6.14
CA PHE A 601 -1.49 -12.31 7.33
C PHE A 601 -0.80 -13.63 7.01
N LEU A 602 0.39 -13.82 7.60
CA LEU A 602 1.16 -15.07 7.51
C LEU A 602 1.04 -15.92 8.78
N LYS A 603 0.55 -15.33 9.87
CA LYS A 603 0.24 -15.99 11.14
C LYS A 603 -1.29 -16.09 11.32
N PRO A 604 -1.79 -16.97 12.20
CA PRO A 604 -3.21 -17.03 12.53
C PRO A 604 -3.76 -15.66 12.96
N HIS A 605 -4.91 -15.29 12.41
CA HIS A 605 -5.55 -14.03 12.73
C HIS A 605 -6.03 -14.00 14.18
N PRO A 606 -5.80 -12.90 14.92
CA PRO A 606 -6.25 -12.81 16.30
C PRO A 606 -7.78 -12.85 16.42
N ARG A 607 -8.30 -13.46 17.49
CA ARG A 607 -9.74 -13.53 17.78
C ARG A 607 -10.26 -12.23 18.41
N LYS A 608 -11.56 -11.95 18.22
CA LYS A 608 -12.26 -10.85 18.92
C LYS A 608 -12.51 -11.23 20.37
N LEU A 609 -12.35 -10.28 21.29
CA LEU A 609 -12.56 -10.54 22.72
C LEU A 609 -14.06 -10.57 23.04
N THR A 610 -14.46 -11.47 23.93
CA THR A 610 -15.84 -11.51 24.44
C THR A 610 -16.10 -10.38 25.43
N GLU A 611 -17.37 -10.02 25.65
CA GLU A 611 -17.73 -8.96 26.62
C GLU A 611 -17.23 -9.27 28.04
N GLN A 612 -17.17 -10.55 28.42
CA GLN A 612 -16.66 -10.99 29.72
C GLN A 612 -15.13 -10.84 29.80
N GLU A 613 -14.41 -11.17 28.74
CA GLU A 613 -12.96 -10.97 28.65
C GLU A 613 -12.60 -9.48 28.64
N LEU A 614 -13.39 -8.64 27.96
CA LEU A 614 -13.21 -7.18 27.96
C LEU A 614 -13.40 -6.57 29.36
N LYS A 615 -14.40 -7.04 30.10
CA LYS A 615 -14.60 -6.64 31.52
C LYS A 615 -13.44 -7.10 32.38
N ASN A 616 -12.98 -8.33 32.22
CA ASN A 616 -11.83 -8.87 32.95
C ASN A 616 -10.50 -8.17 32.61
N ASP A 617 -10.28 -7.75 31.36
CA ASP A 617 -9.10 -6.99 30.95
C ASP A 617 -9.14 -5.55 31.46
N GLN A 618 -10.32 -4.94 31.54
CA GLN A 618 -10.51 -3.65 32.20
C GLN A 618 -10.27 -3.75 33.71
N GLU A 619 -10.78 -4.80 34.37
CA GLU A 619 -10.54 -5.06 35.80
C GLU A 619 -9.08 -5.43 36.11
N LYS A 620 -8.40 -6.17 35.23
CA LYS A 620 -6.96 -6.46 35.33
C LYS A 620 -6.10 -5.21 35.19
N LYS A 621 -6.42 -4.30 34.26
CA LYS A 621 -5.72 -3.01 34.13
C LYS A 621 -5.92 -2.09 35.34
N LEU A 622 -6.97 -2.29 36.12
CA LEU A 622 -7.26 -1.57 37.36
C LEU A 622 -6.62 -2.22 38.62
N ASN A 623 -6.20 -3.50 38.55
CA ASN A 623 -5.71 -4.28 39.69
C ASN A 623 -4.29 -4.85 39.49
N VAL A 624 -3.37 -4.13 38.83
CA VAL A 624 -1.94 -4.49 38.87
C VAL A 624 -1.25 -3.73 40.00
N ASP A 625 -1.41 -4.25 41.22
CA ASP A 625 -0.47 -4.06 42.32
C ASP A 625 -0.33 -5.40 43.04
N ILE A 626 0.93 -5.90 43.08
CA ILE A 626 1.44 -7.01 43.89
C ILE A 626 0.91 -8.41 43.51
N ASP A 627 1.67 -9.14 42.70
CA ASP A 627 2.10 -10.49 43.09
C ASP A 627 3.29 -11.01 42.27
N GLN A 628 4.17 -11.74 42.96
CA GLN A 628 5.47 -12.23 42.52
C GLN A 628 5.38 -13.24 41.36
N PRO A 629 6.34 -13.25 40.41
CA PRO A 629 6.41 -14.30 39.40
C PRO A 629 7.06 -15.56 39.98
N SER A 630 6.29 -16.65 40.03
CA SER A 630 6.78 -18.02 40.18
C SER A 630 7.49 -18.49 38.91
N THR A 631 8.68 -19.08 39.10
CA THR A 631 9.55 -19.69 38.10
C THR A 631 8.90 -20.81 37.29
N PRO A 632 9.14 -20.90 35.97
CA PRO A 632 9.20 -22.15 35.25
C PRO A 632 10.66 -22.56 34.99
N THR A 633 11.04 -23.71 35.53
CA THR A 633 12.22 -24.48 35.15
C THR A 633 12.04 -25.04 33.75
N ASP A 634 12.93 -24.71 32.82
CA ASP A 634 13.32 -25.61 31.73
C ASP A 634 14.74 -25.27 31.25
N ASN A 635 15.61 -26.29 31.34
CA ASN A 635 17.00 -26.24 30.91
C ASN A 635 17.07 -26.19 29.38
N ILE A 636 17.32 -25.01 28.82
CA ILE A 636 17.86 -24.84 27.47
C ILE A 636 19.16 -24.06 27.63
N THR A 637 20.28 -24.70 27.30
CA THR A 637 21.61 -24.10 27.29
C THR A 637 21.58 -22.81 26.46
N ASN A 638 21.94 -21.71 27.10
CA ASN A 638 21.77 -20.35 26.61
C ASN A 638 22.68 -20.11 25.38
N PRO A 639 22.15 -19.69 24.20
CA PRO A 639 22.95 -19.46 22.99
C PRO A 639 24.08 -18.42 23.18
N MET A 640 23.93 -17.53 24.17
CA MET A 640 24.94 -16.55 24.56
C MET A 640 26.19 -17.17 25.22
N GLU A 641 26.07 -18.25 26.00
CA GLU A 641 27.24 -18.89 26.62
C GLU A 641 28.16 -19.51 25.57
N GLU A 642 27.61 -20.06 24.49
CA GLU A 642 28.39 -20.61 23.39
C GLU A 642 29.08 -19.51 22.57
N HIS A 643 28.39 -18.38 22.33
CA HIS A 643 28.95 -17.23 21.61
C HIS A 643 30.09 -16.55 22.39
N LEU A 644 29.89 -16.28 23.69
CA LEU A 644 30.89 -15.64 24.55
C LEU A 644 32.07 -16.57 24.91
N MET A 645 31.86 -17.89 25.00
CA MET A 645 32.95 -18.86 25.22
C MET A 645 33.92 -18.94 24.04
N ARG A 646 33.46 -18.80 22.79
CA ARG A 646 34.34 -18.76 21.60
C ARG A 646 35.27 -17.55 21.61
N LEU A 647 34.79 -16.40 22.12
CA LEU A 647 35.58 -15.16 22.23
C LEU A 647 36.69 -15.25 23.28
N ARG A 648 36.43 -15.96 24.39
CA ARG A 648 37.40 -16.18 25.48
C ARG A 648 38.66 -16.94 25.02
N VAL A 649 38.58 -17.71 23.92
CA VAL A 649 39.70 -18.47 23.36
C VAL A 649 40.62 -17.60 22.48
N GLN A 650 40.14 -16.46 21.98
CA GLN A 650 40.92 -15.56 21.11
C GLN A 650 41.65 -14.44 21.87
N SER A 651 41.18 -14.03 23.04
CA SER A 651 41.69 -12.83 23.76
C SER A 651 42.89 -13.09 24.69
N LEU A 652 43.49 -14.28 24.67
CA LEU A 652 44.55 -14.69 25.62
C LEU A 652 45.99 -14.44 25.16
N SER A 653 46.22 -13.80 24.01
CA SER A 653 47.57 -13.54 23.51
C SER A 653 47.79 -12.08 23.10
N SER A 654 48.33 -11.29 24.03
CA SER A 654 49.24 -10.13 23.83
C SER A 654 49.01 -9.04 24.88
N PHE A 655 49.40 -9.29 26.14
CA PHE A 655 49.54 -8.22 27.12
C PHE A 655 51.02 -7.79 27.18
N GLU A 656 51.40 -6.86 26.31
CA GLU A 656 52.68 -6.16 26.47
C GLU A 656 52.55 -4.97 27.44
N HIS A 657 53.66 -4.69 28.12
CA HIS A 657 53.79 -3.63 29.12
C HIS A 657 53.94 -2.27 28.43
N HIS A 658 52.89 -1.45 28.48
CA HIS A 658 53.02 -0.02 28.21
C HIS A 658 52.82 0.75 29.53
N GLU A 659 53.86 1.48 29.95
CA GLU A 659 53.76 2.45 31.04
C GLU A 659 52.82 3.59 30.61
N LEU A 660 51.91 3.98 31.50
CA LEU A 660 50.94 5.05 31.24
C LEU A 660 51.64 6.39 31.04
N GLY A 661 51.27 7.09 29.97
CA GLY A 661 51.73 8.44 29.67
C GLY A 661 51.20 9.50 30.64
N HIS A 662 51.78 10.70 30.58
CA HIS A 662 51.30 11.86 31.32
C HIS A 662 50.39 12.73 30.44
N PHE A 663 49.42 13.39 31.07
CA PHE A 663 48.55 14.35 30.39
C PHE A 663 49.18 15.73 30.44
N GLU A 664 49.43 16.31 29.27
CA GLU A 664 49.89 17.69 29.12
C GLU A 664 48.74 18.55 28.63
N PHE A 665 48.54 19.70 29.27
CA PHE A 665 47.53 20.67 28.85
C PHE A 665 47.93 21.30 27.51
N ASP A 666 47.01 21.34 26.54
CA ASP A 666 47.24 21.96 25.24
C ASP A 666 46.49 23.29 25.11
N SER A 667 45.16 23.24 25.09
CA SER A 667 44.34 24.41 24.74
C SER A 667 42.95 24.38 25.38
N VAL A 668 42.36 25.57 25.55
CA VAL A 668 40.96 25.75 25.98
C VAL A 668 40.28 26.71 25.03
N CYS A 669 39.11 26.30 24.53
CA CYS A 669 38.30 27.13 23.68
C CYS A 669 36.84 27.10 24.12
N ARG A 670 36.22 28.27 24.28
CA ARG A 670 34.78 28.37 24.51
C ARG A 670 34.05 28.32 23.18
N LEU A 671 33.50 27.16 22.85
CA LEU A 671 32.84 26.91 21.57
C LEU A 671 31.35 27.20 21.65
N HIS A 672 30.68 26.79 22.73
CA HIS A 672 29.25 26.92 22.93
C HIS A 672 28.90 27.98 23.98
N LYS A 673 27.68 28.53 23.87
CA LYS A 673 27.16 29.47 24.87
C LYS A 673 26.75 28.76 26.16
N THR A 674 26.31 27.52 26.02
CA THR A 674 25.81 26.60 27.05
C THR A 674 26.57 25.27 26.97
N ALA A 675 26.19 24.29 27.78
CA ALA A 675 26.92 23.03 27.93
C ALA A 675 27.20 22.30 26.61
N VAL A 676 28.42 21.78 26.48
CA VAL A 676 28.80 20.88 25.37
C VAL A 676 28.22 19.51 25.66
N ARG A 677 27.47 18.89 24.73
CA ARG A 677 26.83 17.59 24.98
C ARG A 677 27.52 16.42 24.27
N GLY A 678 28.18 16.68 23.14
CA GLY A 678 28.87 15.65 22.37
C GLY A 678 30.07 16.19 21.60
N ILE A 679 31.11 15.37 21.51
CA ILE A 679 32.35 15.65 20.79
C ILE A 679 32.70 14.40 19.98
N VAL A 680 32.89 14.55 18.67
CA VAL A 680 33.24 13.46 17.75
C VAL A 680 34.30 13.95 16.75
N PRO A 681 35.30 13.14 16.38
CA PRO A 681 36.26 13.52 15.35
C PRO A 681 35.60 13.74 13.99
N HIS A 682 36.09 14.70 13.22
CA HIS A 682 35.61 14.90 11.86
C HIS A 682 36.06 13.72 10.97
N PRO A 683 35.16 13.05 10.23
CA PRO A 683 35.50 11.78 9.60
C PRO A 683 36.34 11.92 8.32
N SER A 684 36.28 13.07 7.63
CA SER A 684 37.04 13.30 6.37
C SER A 684 38.18 14.32 6.48
N LEU A 685 38.31 15.01 7.62
CA LEU A 685 39.35 16.04 7.81
C LEU A 685 40.45 15.46 8.71
N PRO A 686 41.65 16.07 8.74
CA PRO A 686 42.72 15.62 9.64
C PRO A 686 42.23 15.55 11.09
N SER A 687 42.84 14.68 11.90
CA SER A 687 42.46 14.44 13.32
C SER A 687 42.48 15.65 14.24
N THR A 688 42.95 16.79 13.72
CA THR A 688 42.90 18.11 14.36
C THR A 688 41.52 18.77 14.28
N HIS A 689 40.58 18.23 13.48
CA HIS A 689 39.21 18.71 13.36
C HIS A 689 38.22 17.88 14.20
N LEU A 690 37.40 18.57 14.97
CA LEU A 690 36.39 17.99 15.85
C LEU A 690 35.02 18.61 15.58
N LEU A 691 33.99 17.78 15.63
CA LEU A 691 32.60 18.20 15.63
C LEU A 691 32.11 18.28 17.07
N THR A 692 31.51 19.41 17.43
CA THR A 692 31.02 19.70 18.77
C THR A 692 29.56 20.14 18.71
N ILE A 693 28.74 19.56 19.58
CA ILE A 693 27.33 19.96 19.76
C ILE A 693 27.12 20.48 21.17
N GLY A 694 26.19 21.42 21.33
CA GLY A 694 25.84 21.95 22.64
C GLY A 694 24.35 22.22 22.79
N GLU A 695 23.96 22.54 24.01
CA GLU A 695 22.58 22.87 24.35
C GLU A 695 22.10 24.18 23.69
N ASP A 696 23.00 24.93 23.05
CA ASP A 696 22.71 26.16 22.33
C ASP A 696 22.11 25.91 20.93
N GLY A 697 21.97 24.64 20.52
CA GLY A 697 21.36 24.26 19.25
C GLY A 697 22.30 24.30 18.05
N PHE A 698 23.60 24.52 18.29
CA PHE A 698 24.62 24.62 17.24
C PHE A 698 25.49 23.37 17.15
N LEU A 699 25.82 23.00 15.91
CA LEU A 699 26.90 22.08 15.55
C LEU A 699 28.10 22.90 15.06
N ARG A 700 29.27 22.75 15.67
CA ARG A 700 30.49 23.48 15.30
C ARG A 700 31.62 22.54 14.92
N ASN A 701 32.27 22.83 13.79
CA ASN A 701 33.54 22.22 13.40
C ASN A 701 34.69 23.05 13.96
N TYR A 702 35.43 22.49 14.90
CA TYR A 702 36.52 23.11 15.63
C TYR A 702 37.86 22.54 15.17
N MET A 703 38.78 23.41 14.78
CA MET A 703 40.15 23.03 14.45
C MET A 703 41.08 23.32 15.64
N VAL A 704 41.56 22.25 16.27
CA VAL A 704 42.34 22.28 17.53
C VAL A 704 43.64 23.08 17.34
N ASN A 705 44.45 22.77 16.31
CA ASN A 705 45.77 23.38 16.11
C ASN A 705 45.76 24.91 15.94
N LYS A 706 44.66 25.47 15.43
CA LYS A 706 44.50 26.93 15.23
C LYS A 706 43.62 27.57 16.31
N SER A 707 43.10 26.77 17.24
CA SER A 707 42.10 27.15 18.23
C SER A 707 40.96 27.98 17.64
N LYS A 708 40.49 27.59 16.44
CA LYS A 708 39.52 28.36 15.65
C LYS A 708 38.33 27.50 15.26
N ILE A 709 37.14 28.09 15.32
CA ILE A 709 35.92 27.54 14.72
C ILE A 709 36.03 27.72 13.21
N ASP A 710 35.98 26.61 12.48
CA ASP A 710 36.06 26.60 11.03
C ASP A 710 34.67 26.85 10.43
N THR A 711 33.69 26.04 10.82
CA THR A 711 32.29 26.18 10.40
C THR A 711 31.34 25.96 11.58
N PHE A 712 30.15 26.56 11.49
CA PHE A 712 29.07 26.32 12.45
C PHE A 712 27.73 26.26 11.73
N TYR A 713 26.85 25.38 12.22
CA TYR A 713 25.53 25.13 11.67
C TYR A 713 24.51 25.25 12.79
N PHE A 714 23.44 26.01 12.54
CA PHE A 714 22.30 26.06 13.45
C PHE A 714 21.35 24.91 13.10
N ILE A 715 21.02 24.05 14.08
CA ILE A 715 20.19 22.86 13.86
C ILE A 715 18.78 23.09 14.42
N SER A 716 18.65 23.36 15.72
CA SER A 716 17.35 23.51 16.37
C SER A 716 17.38 24.63 17.42
N LEU A 717 16.20 25.12 17.78
CA LEU A 717 16.00 26.03 18.92
C LEU A 717 16.03 25.30 20.27
N ARG A 718 15.96 23.95 20.25
CA ARG A 718 16.05 23.10 21.45
C ARG A 718 17.47 22.53 21.62
N PRO A 719 17.86 22.13 22.85
CA PRO A 719 19.16 21.54 23.09
C PRO A 719 19.42 20.27 22.28
N LEU A 720 20.65 20.12 21.78
CA LEU A 720 21.12 18.90 21.11
C LEU A 720 21.61 17.88 22.14
N THR A 721 21.34 16.59 21.92
CA THR A 721 21.58 15.53 22.90
C THR A 721 22.77 14.64 22.57
N CYS A 722 22.88 14.17 21.34
CA CYS A 722 23.90 13.21 20.93
C CYS A 722 24.30 13.41 19.47
N ILE A 723 25.49 12.96 19.11
CA ILE A 723 26.04 13.09 17.75
C ILE A 723 26.86 11.85 17.35
N LYS A 724 26.74 11.44 16.09
CA LYS A 724 27.73 10.60 15.38
C LYS A 724 28.00 11.17 14.00
N SER A 725 29.15 10.82 13.43
CA SER A 725 29.51 11.21 12.06
C SER A 725 30.14 10.05 11.32
N ILE A 726 29.85 9.96 10.02
CA ILE A 726 30.38 8.94 9.12
C ILE A 726 30.90 9.58 7.83
N GLN A 727 31.88 8.94 7.21
CA GLN A 727 32.37 9.29 5.88
C GLN A 727 31.59 8.53 4.83
N VAL A 728 31.21 9.20 3.74
CA VAL A 728 30.37 8.63 2.69
C VAL A 728 30.85 9.09 1.30
N HIS A 729 30.84 8.20 0.31
CA HIS A 729 31.18 8.48 -1.09
C HIS A 729 29.93 8.83 -1.90
N PHE A 730 30.02 9.76 -2.86
CA PHE A 730 28.88 10.04 -3.76
C PHE A 730 28.70 8.93 -4.80
N SER A 731 27.44 8.52 -5.05
CA SER A 731 27.14 7.46 -6.02
C SER A 731 27.40 7.85 -7.48
N ILE A 732 27.44 9.15 -7.80
CA ILE A 732 27.52 9.66 -9.19
C ILE A 732 28.98 9.73 -9.66
N ASP A 733 29.91 10.08 -8.76
CA ASP A 733 31.34 10.20 -9.04
C ASP A 733 32.10 9.59 -7.85
N GLY A 734 32.43 8.29 -7.92
CA GLY A 734 32.99 7.51 -6.80
C GLY A 734 34.29 8.02 -6.15
N ASN A 735 34.83 9.16 -6.61
CA ASN A 735 36.01 9.82 -6.08
C ASN A 735 35.71 10.98 -5.11
N GLU A 736 34.49 11.53 -5.08
CA GLU A 736 34.16 12.62 -4.14
C GLU A 736 33.67 12.07 -2.79
N GLN A 737 34.42 12.38 -1.74
CA GLN A 737 34.10 12.01 -0.36
C GLN A 737 33.35 13.14 0.35
N CYS A 738 32.26 12.79 1.02
CA CYS A 738 31.46 13.64 1.87
C CYS A 738 31.46 13.12 3.30
N ALA A 739 31.06 13.97 4.24
CA ALA A 739 30.90 13.61 5.64
C ALA A 739 29.48 13.97 6.09
N LEU A 740 28.81 13.03 6.73
CA LEU A 740 27.46 13.19 7.28
C LEU A 740 27.50 13.20 8.80
N ALA A 741 26.74 14.10 9.42
CA ALA A 741 26.53 14.17 10.86
C ALA A 741 25.08 13.84 11.22
N PHE A 742 24.90 12.91 12.15
CA PHE A 742 23.62 12.48 12.72
C PHE A 742 23.51 13.09 14.11
N VAL A 743 22.47 13.87 14.37
CA VAL A 743 22.32 14.67 15.59
C VAL A 743 20.94 14.44 16.19
N GLY A 744 20.90 13.99 17.44
CA GLY A 744 19.68 13.90 18.24
C GLY A 744 19.36 15.23 18.93
N CYS A 745 18.08 15.51 19.11
CA CYS A 745 17.60 16.74 19.71
C CYS A 745 16.50 16.48 20.76
N TYR A 746 16.32 17.44 21.69
CA TYR A 746 15.27 17.44 22.71
C TYR A 746 13.84 17.56 22.14
N ASP A 747 13.69 17.91 20.87
CA ASP A 747 12.39 17.93 20.16
C ASP A 747 12.00 16.56 19.57
N HIS A 748 12.65 15.49 20.02
CA HIS A 748 12.44 14.10 19.62
C HIS A 748 12.82 13.82 18.15
N THR A 749 13.46 14.79 17.50
CA THR A 749 13.84 14.75 16.08
C THR A 749 15.29 14.36 15.93
N LEU A 750 15.57 13.51 14.94
CA LEU A 750 16.91 13.29 14.41
C LEU A 750 17.16 14.19 13.20
N TYR A 751 18.28 14.89 13.23
CA TYR A 751 18.78 15.70 12.13
C TYR A 751 19.98 15.04 11.47
N ILE A 752 19.95 14.90 10.14
CA ILE A 752 21.09 14.46 9.33
C ILE A 752 21.60 15.66 8.53
N HIS A 753 22.84 16.07 8.76
CA HIS A 753 23.48 17.20 8.09
C HIS A 753 24.65 16.76 7.22
N ASN A 754 24.74 17.36 6.03
CA ASN A 754 25.93 17.29 5.21
C ASN A 754 26.95 18.30 5.72
N LEU A 755 28.12 17.84 6.16
CA LEU A 755 29.16 18.70 6.73
C LEU A 755 29.91 19.51 5.67
N GLN A 756 29.97 19.04 4.43
CA GLN A 756 30.64 19.74 3.34
C GLN A 756 29.81 20.93 2.83
N THR A 757 28.49 20.74 2.65
CA THR A 757 27.57 21.78 2.16
C THR A 757 26.92 22.58 3.28
N GLY A 758 26.88 22.04 4.51
CA GLY A 758 26.17 22.64 5.64
C GLY A 758 24.66 22.49 5.61
N THR A 759 24.10 21.75 4.65
CA THR A 759 22.65 21.59 4.48
C THR A 759 22.11 20.43 5.31
N SER A 760 20.94 20.62 5.94
CA SER A 760 20.17 19.52 6.53
C SER A 760 19.61 18.64 5.41
N ILE A 761 19.97 17.36 5.38
CA ILE A 761 19.45 16.36 4.45
C ILE A 761 18.09 15.84 4.94
N LEU A 762 18.01 15.49 6.23
CA LEU A 762 16.84 14.91 6.86
C LEU A 762 16.56 15.56 8.21
N SER A 763 15.28 15.74 8.51
CA SER A 763 14.77 16.14 9.83
C SER A 763 13.51 15.31 10.09
N GLN A 764 13.58 14.34 11.00
CA GLN A 764 12.46 13.41 11.28
C GLN A 764 12.29 13.15 12.77
N VAL A 765 11.05 13.23 13.26
CA VAL A 765 10.67 12.80 14.61
C VAL A 765 10.75 11.28 14.68
N LEU A 766 11.65 10.75 15.52
CA LEU A 766 11.89 9.30 15.64
C LEU A 766 11.28 8.69 16.89
N HIS A 767 11.13 9.46 17.96
CA HIS A 767 10.70 8.99 19.27
C HIS A 767 9.59 9.87 19.84
N ASP A 768 8.94 9.37 20.89
CA ASP A 768 7.88 10.11 21.60
C ASP A 768 8.43 11.02 22.71
N ASP A 769 9.70 10.81 23.09
CA ASP A 769 10.48 11.60 24.04
C ASP A 769 11.93 11.81 23.52
N ILE A 770 12.76 12.49 24.30
CA ILE A 770 14.12 12.90 23.99
C ILE A 770 14.99 11.72 23.54
N ILE A 771 15.67 11.88 22.40
CA ILE A 771 16.70 10.94 21.93
C ILE A 771 17.93 11.08 22.83
N THR A 772 18.30 10.02 23.54
CA THR A 772 19.41 10.04 24.50
C THR A 772 20.75 9.75 23.86
N ASP A 773 20.80 8.76 22.97
CA ASP A 773 22.04 8.29 22.34
C ASP A 773 21.75 7.62 20.99
N LEU A 774 22.75 7.58 20.12
CA LEU A 774 22.62 7.06 18.75
C LEU A 774 23.86 6.27 18.30
N PHE A 775 23.63 5.23 17.51
CA PHE A 775 24.67 4.35 16.97
C PHE A 775 24.37 3.95 15.52
N ILE A 776 25.40 3.75 14.71
CA ILE A 776 25.28 3.34 13.30
C ILE A 776 26.16 2.09 13.10
N THR A 777 25.60 1.03 12.52
CA THR A 777 26.31 -0.22 12.21
C THR A 777 27.20 -0.06 10.97
N ASN A 778 28.49 -0.40 11.05
CA ASN A 778 29.46 -0.28 9.97
C ASN A 778 29.70 -1.50 9.07
N ARG A 779 29.13 -2.69 9.21
CA ARG A 779 29.62 -3.88 8.45
C ARG A 779 28.56 -4.95 8.21
N SER A 780 27.31 -4.72 8.61
CA SER A 780 26.18 -5.60 8.32
C SER A 780 25.35 -5.01 7.18
N THR A 781 25.08 -5.78 6.14
CA THR A 781 23.95 -5.51 5.24
C THR A 781 22.69 -6.06 5.90
N PRO A 782 21.69 -5.22 6.27
CA PRO A 782 21.49 -3.79 5.97
C PRO A 782 22.18 -2.79 6.94
N THR A 783 22.52 -1.58 6.46
CA THR A 783 23.01 -0.47 7.32
C THR A 783 21.89 0.01 8.24
N LEU A 784 22.06 -0.12 9.55
CA LEU A 784 21.08 0.28 10.56
C LEU A 784 21.55 1.50 11.35
N LEU A 785 20.61 2.41 11.59
CA LEU A 785 20.70 3.44 12.62
C LEU A 785 19.93 2.96 13.85
N CYS A 786 20.57 2.98 15.00
CA CYS A 786 19.97 2.65 16.29
C CYS A 786 19.84 3.93 17.12
N THR A 787 18.64 4.20 17.65
CA THR A 787 18.37 5.36 18.50
C THR A 787 17.74 4.92 19.81
N SER A 788 18.23 5.48 20.92
CA SER A 788 17.69 5.27 22.27
C SER A 788 16.95 6.52 22.74
N SER A 789 15.89 6.35 23.52
CA SER A 789 15.09 7.47 24.03
C SER A 789 14.58 7.26 25.46
N HIS A 790 14.20 8.38 26.09
CA HIS A 790 13.48 8.39 27.35
C HIS A 790 12.08 7.76 27.29
N ASP A 791 11.54 7.48 26.10
CA ASP A 791 10.28 6.73 25.91
C ASP A 791 10.37 5.24 26.28
N ALA A 792 11.49 4.81 26.88
CA ALA A 792 11.80 3.44 27.26
C ALA A 792 11.95 2.48 26.06
N THR A 793 12.25 3.02 24.88
CA THR A 793 12.49 2.20 23.68
C THR A 793 13.86 2.47 23.06
N VAL A 794 14.37 1.46 22.37
CA VAL A 794 15.45 1.56 21.40
C VAL A 794 14.92 1.14 20.05
N ARG A 795 14.95 2.06 19.08
CA ARG A 795 14.40 1.86 17.73
C ARG A 795 15.52 1.67 16.71
N PHE A 796 15.31 0.77 15.75
CA PHE A 796 16.24 0.48 14.66
C PHE A 796 15.65 0.94 13.34
N TRP A 797 16.41 1.72 12.58
CA TRP A 797 16.00 2.37 11.34
C TRP A 797 16.88 1.93 10.19
N SER A 798 16.27 1.57 9.05
CA SER A 798 17.05 1.23 7.85
C SER A 798 17.59 2.49 7.20
N LEU A 799 18.91 2.54 7.00
CA LEU A 799 19.56 3.60 6.23
C LEU A 799 19.74 3.25 4.75
N GLU A 800 19.33 2.07 4.28
CA GLU A 800 19.61 1.57 2.92
C GLU A 800 19.21 2.52 1.78
N ASN A 801 18.12 3.26 1.96
CA ASN A 801 17.65 4.22 0.96
C ASN A 801 18.54 5.49 0.90
N LEU A 802 19.22 5.84 2.00
CA LEU A 802 20.07 7.03 2.12
C LEU A 802 21.54 6.68 1.86
N ILE A 803 21.98 5.58 2.47
CA ILE A 803 23.37 5.12 2.51
C ILE A 803 23.37 3.59 2.39
N PHE A 804 24.03 3.09 1.35
CA PHE A 804 24.29 1.66 1.21
C PHE A 804 25.79 1.40 1.25
N VAL A 805 26.19 0.20 1.68
CA VAL A 805 27.61 -0.20 1.73
C VAL A 805 27.99 -0.83 0.39
N ASN A 806 29.07 -0.34 -0.22
CA ASN A 806 29.69 -0.92 -1.42
C ASN A 806 31.19 -1.09 -1.20
N GLU A 807 31.70 -2.32 -1.28
CA GLU A 807 33.13 -2.66 -1.07
C GLU A 807 33.72 -1.97 0.17
N ASP A 808 33.04 -2.09 1.32
CA ASP A 808 33.39 -1.50 2.63
C ASP A 808 33.28 0.03 2.75
N ASN A 809 32.83 0.73 1.71
CA ASN A 809 32.58 2.17 1.77
C ASN A 809 31.08 2.47 1.81
N TYR A 810 30.69 3.42 2.65
CA TYR A 810 29.36 4.00 2.59
C TYR A 810 29.19 4.81 1.32
N VAL A 811 28.12 4.58 0.57
CA VAL A 811 27.77 5.34 -0.64
C VAL A 811 26.47 6.10 -0.40
N PHE A 812 26.52 7.42 -0.53
CA PHE A 812 25.41 8.35 -0.40
C PHE A 812 24.65 8.38 -1.72
N GLN A 813 23.35 8.13 -1.66
CA GLN A 813 22.48 8.33 -2.82
C GLN A 813 21.98 9.78 -2.86
N PRO A 814 22.39 10.59 -3.86
CA PRO A 814 22.00 11.99 -3.95
C PRO A 814 20.53 12.21 -4.33
N ASN A 815 19.80 11.15 -4.69
CA ASN A 815 18.36 11.21 -4.97
C ASN A 815 17.48 11.12 -3.70
N TYR A 816 18.08 11.19 -2.50
CA TYR A 816 17.29 11.24 -1.27
C TYR A 816 16.56 12.58 -1.15
N HIS A 817 15.24 12.54 -1.30
CA HIS A 817 14.40 13.71 -1.12
C HIS A 817 14.31 14.08 0.37
N SER A 818 14.21 15.36 0.69
CA SER A 818 14.03 15.83 2.09
C SER A 818 12.72 15.36 2.75
N THR A 819 11.84 14.67 2.01
CA THR A 819 10.56 14.11 2.45
C THR A 819 10.58 12.59 2.65
N SER A 820 11.67 11.88 2.31
CA SER A 820 11.78 10.45 2.60
C SER A 820 11.98 10.23 4.10
N ILE A 821 11.12 9.38 4.67
CA ILE A 821 11.13 8.99 6.08
C ILE A 821 12.02 7.76 6.22
N LEU A 822 12.88 7.72 7.23
CA LEU A 822 13.61 6.53 7.65
C LEU A 822 12.62 5.45 8.09
N PRO A 823 12.57 4.29 7.40
CA PRO A 823 11.68 3.21 7.81
C PRO A 823 12.24 2.53 9.06
N MET A 824 11.41 2.43 10.09
CA MET A 824 11.69 1.64 11.27
C MET A 824 11.64 0.15 10.91
N GLN A 825 12.66 -0.62 11.28
CA GLN A 825 12.69 -2.06 11.10
C GLN A 825 12.02 -2.78 12.27
N TYR A 826 12.45 -2.46 13.49
CA TYR A 826 11.92 -3.01 14.73
C TYR A 826 12.37 -2.13 15.92
N ASP A 827 11.79 -2.37 17.08
CA ASP A 827 12.09 -1.71 18.34
C ASP A 827 12.24 -2.71 19.50
N ILE A 828 12.99 -2.32 20.52
CA ILE A 828 13.14 -3.05 21.78
C ILE A 828 12.60 -2.15 22.88
N SER A 829 11.60 -2.64 23.62
CA SER A 829 10.99 -1.93 24.76
C SER A 829 11.58 -2.42 26.09
N PHE A 830 11.75 -1.48 27.01
CA PHE A 830 12.28 -1.71 28.35
C PHE A 830 11.29 -1.19 29.40
N ASP A 831 11.47 -1.62 30.66
CA ASP A 831 10.59 -1.24 31.76
C ASP A 831 10.76 0.22 32.21
N SER A 832 11.92 0.83 31.90
CA SER A 832 12.28 2.18 32.31
C SER A 832 12.98 2.94 31.19
N SER A 833 12.93 4.28 31.25
CA SER A 833 13.54 5.18 30.27
C SER A 833 15.04 4.90 30.04
N CYS A 834 15.45 4.86 28.77
CA CYS A 834 16.83 4.60 28.36
C CYS A 834 17.65 5.88 28.51
N THR A 835 18.78 5.84 29.21
CA THR A 835 19.62 7.02 29.49
C THR A 835 20.87 7.09 28.64
N CYS A 836 21.45 5.93 28.29
CA CYS A 836 22.68 5.83 27.52
C CYS A 836 22.77 4.49 26.79
N MET A 837 23.58 4.43 25.73
CA MET A 837 23.67 3.25 24.87
C MET A 837 25.09 3.08 24.31
N HIS A 838 25.55 1.84 24.21
CA HIS A 838 26.82 1.54 23.54
C HIS A 838 26.72 0.20 22.82
N ALA A 839 27.11 0.19 21.55
CA ALA A 839 27.08 -1.00 20.72
C ALA A 839 28.49 -1.43 20.35
N LEU A 840 28.68 -2.74 20.28
CA LEU A 840 29.90 -3.38 19.85
C LEU A 840 29.58 -4.28 18.66
N GLU A 841 29.93 -3.78 17.48
CA GLU A 841 29.47 -4.36 16.22
C GLU A 841 30.02 -5.75 15.93
N GLU A 842 31.32 -5.96 16.17
CA GLU A 842 32.00 -7.24 15.90
C GLU A 842 31.34 -8.44 16.60
N HIS A 843 30.63 -8.18 17.71
CA HIS A 843 30.01 -9.19 18.56
C HIS A 843 28.48 -9.10 18.56
N CYS A 844 27.88 -8.28 17.67
CA CYS A 844 26.44 -8.04 17.59
C CYS A 844 25.79 -7.63 18.93
N LEU A 845 26.56 -7.03 19.84
CA LEU A 845 26.17 -6.78 21.23
C LEU A 845 25.81 -5.30 21.44
N LEU A 846 24.65 -5.05 22.04
CA LEU A 846 24.17 -3.73 22.42
C LEU A 846 23.95 -3.66 23.92
N ALA A 847 24.54 -2.67 24.59
CA ALA A 847 24.30 -2.38 26.00
C ALA A 847 23.47 -1.11 26.14
N VAL A 848 22.36 -1.19 26.87
CA VAL A 848 21.43 -0.08 27.14
C VAL A 848 21.32 0.11 28.64
N GLY A 849 21.53 1.34 29.12
CA GLY A 849 21.37 1.71 30.51
C GLY A 849 20.03 2.41 30.73
N CYS A 850 19.35 2.09 31.84
CA CYS A 850 18.04 2.62 32.18
C CYS A 850 18.09 3.51 33.43
N GLN A 851 17.06 4.35 33.59
CA GLN A 851 16.89 5.29 34.70
C GLN A 851 16.67 4.60 36.06
N ASP A 852 16.11 3.38 36.06
CA ASP A 852 15.93 2.53 37.25
C ASP A 852 17.22 1.86 37.74
N GLY A 853 18.33 2.04 37.02
CA GLY A 853 19.61 1.41 37.33
C GLY A 853 19.77 0.00 36.76
N THR A 854 18.88 -0.44 35.86
CA THR A 854 19.05 -1.67 35.10
C THR A 854 19.90 -1.42 33.84
N ILE A 855 20.58 -2.47 33.40
CA ILE A 855 21.37 -2.49 32.18
C ILE A 855 20.95 -3.71 31.37
N ASN A 856 20.48 -3.49 30.16
CA ASN A 856 20.02 -4.53 29.27
C ASN A 856 21.06 -4.77 28.17
N LEU A 857 21.53 -6.01 28.08
CA LEU A 857 22.37 -6.50 27.00
C LEU A 857 21.49 -7.17 25.96
N CYS A 858 21.51 -6.66 24.74
CA CYS A 858 20.65 -7.08 23.65
C CYS A 858 21.51 -7.49 22.44
N ASN A 859 21.01 -8.42 21.63
CA ASN A 859 21.57 -8.67 20.32
C ASN A 859 20.88 -7.75 19.32
N PHE A 860 21.62 -6.82 18.72
CA PHE A 860 21.03 -5.85 17.77
C PHE A 860 20.80 -6.41 16.36
N GLN A 861 21.08 -7.68 16.11
CA GLN A 861 20.70 -8.34 14.86
C GLN A 861 19.40 -9.13 15.01
N THR A 862 19.15 -9.73 16.17
CA THR A 862 17.93 -10.51 16.44
C THR A 862 16.85 -9.72 17.16
N GLY A 863 17.21 -8.61 17.82
CA GLY A 863 16.30 -7.82 18.67
C GLY A 863 16.01 -8.48 20.02
N GLU A 864 16.71 -9.56 20.37
CA GLU A 864 16.49 -10.29 21.61
C GLU A 864 17.30 -9.69 22.78
N ILE A 865 16.66 -9.58 23.94
CA ILE A 865 17.34 -9.24 25.20
C ILE A 865 18.06 -10.49 25.69
N LEU A 866 19.40 -10.44 25.69
CA LEU A 866 20.25 -11.55 26.08
C LEU A 866 20.37 -11.66 27.60
N LYS A 867 20.50 -10.51 28.28
CA LYS A 867 20.76 -10.47 29.73
C LYS A 867 20.41 -9.11 30.33
N GLN A 868 19.86 -9.13 31.53
CA GLN A 868 19.64 -7.94 32.35
C GLN A 868 20.60 -7.95 33.54
N LEU A 869 21.32 -6.86 33.74
CA LEU A 869 22.18 -6.60 34.89
C LEU A 869 21.53 -5.50 35.73
N THR A 870 21.71 -5.55 37.04
CA THR A 870 21.15 -4.54 37.96
C THR A 870 22.30 -3.89 38.71
N SER A 871 22.32 -2.56 38.72
CA SER A 871 23.32 -1.83 39.50
C SER A 871 23.12 -2.05 41.01
N PRO A 872 24.20 -2.18 41.80
CA PRO A 872 24.10 -2.37 43.25
C PRO A 872 23.38 -1.22 43.98
N SER A 873 23.41 -0.02 43.40
CA SER A 873 22.85 1.19 43.99
C SER A 873 21.43 1.52 43.55
N SER A 874 20.85 0.78 42.58
CA SER A 874 19.55 1.09 41.94
C SER A 874 19.39 2.58 41.58
N LEU A 875 20.49 3.20 41.13
CA LEU A 875 20.56 4.61 40.74
C LEU A 875 20.64 4.69 39.22
N PRO A 876 20.19 5.79 38.60
CA PRO A 876 20.19 5.92 37.15
C PRO A 876 21.60 5.75 36.58
N ILE A 877 21.68 4.96 35.51
CA ILE A 877 22.92 4.80 34.75
C ILE A 877 23.12 6.08 33.93
N LEU A 878 24.25 6.77 34.10
CA LEU A 878 24.52 8.04 33.42
C LEU A 878 25.32 7.85 32.13
N SER A 879 26.23 6.88 32.13
CA SER A 879 27.09 6.57 30.99
C SER A 879 27.58 5.14 31.11
N LEU A 880 27.72 4.47 29.96
CA LEU A 880 28.19 3.10 29.87
C LEU A 880 29.12 2.94 28.67
N SER A 881 30.05 2.00 28.74
CA SER A 881 30.97 1.70 27.65
C SER A 881 31.42 0.24 27.71
N LEU A 882 31.35 -0.44 26.57
CA LEU A 882 31.82 -1.82 26.41
C LEU A 882 33.30 -1.82 26.05
N ARG A 883 34.05 -2.80 26.57
CA ARG A 883 35.41 -3.07 26.09
C ARG A 883 35.35 -3.67 24.69
N SER A 884 36.39 -3.41 23.88
CA SER A 884 36.51 -3.91 22.50
C SER A 884 36.38 -5.43 22.34
N ASP A 885 36.62 -6.20 23.40
CA ASP A 885 36.50 -7.67 23.38
C ASP A 885 35.11 -8.18 23.78
N GLY A 886 34.17 -7.29 24.15
CA GLY A 886 32.80 -7.64 24.50
C GLY A 886 32.64 -8.41 25.82
N LEU A 887 33.72 -8.56 26.60
CA LEU A 887 33.70 -9.33 27.85
C LEU A 887 33.43 -8.46 29.09
N PHE A 888 33.85 -7.20 29.05
CA PHE A 888 33.75 -6.29 30.19
C PHE A 888 32.91 -5.06 29.83
N LEU A 889 32.04 -4.68 30.76
CA LEU A 889 31.23 -3.48 30.69
C LEU A 889 31.61 -2.55 31.84
N ALA A 890 31.96 -1.30 31.53
CA ALA A 890 32.07 -0.25 32.52
C ALA A 890 30.81 0.62 32.48
N TYR A 891 30.23 0.92 33.63
CA TYR A 891 29.12 1.86 33.73
C TYR A 891 29.25 2.75 34.95
N ILE A 892 28.60 3.91 34.89
CA ILE A 892 28.59 4.87 35.97
C ILE A 892 27.15 5.17 36.39
N SER A 893 26.93 5.12 37.71
CA SER A 893 25.80 5.75 38.38
C SER A 893 26.26 7.06 39.05
N SER A 894 25.33 7.89 39.50
CA SER A 894 25.68 9.20 40.11
C SER A 894 26.68 9.11 41.28
N LYS A 895 26.73 7.97 41.99
CA LYS A 895 27.60 7.75 43.17
C LYS A 895 28.59 6.60 43.05
N ALA A 896 28.52 5.80 42.00
CA ALA A 896 29.36 4.61 41.87
C ALA A 896 29.79 4.36 40.43
N VAL A 897 31.03 3.91 40.26
CA VAL A 897 31.58 3.41 39.01
C VAL A 897 31.83 1.93 39.17
N THR A 898 31.29 1.14 38.25
CA THR A 898 31.38 -0.31 38.30
C THR A 898 31.89 -0.87 36.99
N LEU A 899 32.82 -1.82 37.09
CA LEU A 899 33.29 -2.67 36.00
C LEU A 899 32.75 -4.08 36.22
N VAL A 900 32.02 -4.62 35.24
CA VAL A 900 31.37 -5.93 35.31
C VAL A 900 31.92 -6.86 34.25
N ASP A 901 32.14 -8.11 34.62
CA ASP A 901 32.35 -9.21 33.67
C ASP A 901 30.97 -9.72 33.21
N ILE A 902 30.69 -9.56 31.91
CA ILE A 902 29.39 -9.83 31.29
C ILE A 902 29.02 -11.32 31.42
N ILE A 903 29.99 -12.22 31.30
CA ILE A 903 29.74 -13.67 31.33
C ILE A 903 29.32 -14.07 32.74
N SER A 904 30.17 -13.77 33.72
CA SER A 904 29.99 -14.20 35.11
C SER A 904 28.97 -13.36 35.87
N SER A 905 28.54 -12.21 35.33
CA SER A 905 27.71 -11.23 36.04
C SER A 905 28.34 -10.68 37.33
N THR A 906 29.65 -10.87 37.52
CA THR A 906 30.31 -10.38 38.73
C THR A 906 30.89 -9.00 38.52
N ASP A 907 30.66 -8.14 39.51
CA ASP A 907 31.35 -6.86 39.60
C ASP A 907 32.83 -7.12 39.88
N VAL A 908 33.67 -6.81 38.89
CA VAL A 908 35.14 -6.93 38.97
C VAL A 908 35.68 -5.86 39.92
N PHE A 909 35.11 -4.67 39.83
CA PHE A 909 35.50 -3.51 40.61
C PHE A 909 34.33 -2.56 40.74
N THR A 910 34.05 -2.09 41.95
CA THR A 910 33.10 -1.01 42.21
C THR A 910 33.78 0.03 43.09
N ASN A 911 33.74 1.29 42.70
CA ASN A 911 34.14 2.40 43.56
C ASN A 911 32.96 3.34 43.81
N THR A 912 32.83 3.80 45.05
CA THR A 912 31.75 4.68 45.49
C THR A 912 32.30 6.01 45.97
N CYS A 913 31.65 7.10 45.56
CA CYS A 913 32.04 8.45 45.99
C CYS A 913 31.59 8.70 47.42
N VAL A 914 32.43 9.34 48.23
CA VAL A 914 32.13 9.66 49.63
C VAL A 914 31.36 10.98 49.77
N SER A 915 31.39 11.85 48.75
CA SER A 915 30.74 13.17 48.77
C SER A 915 29.97 13.46 47.48
N ASP A 916 28.87 14.23 47.58
CA ASP A 916 28.00 14.56 46.43
C ASP A 916 28.72 15.47 45.40
N GLU A 917 29.75 16.21 45.81
CA GLU A 917 30.60 17.02 44.92
C GLU A 917 31.52 16.18 44.01
N GLN A 918 31.74 14.91 44.36
CA GLN A 918 32.50 13.93 43.58
C GLN A 918 31.59 13.00 42.78
N SER A 919 30.36 13.41 42.48
CA SER A 919 29.48 12.63 41.63
C SER A 919 30.02 12.58 40.19
N PHE A 920 29.89 11.41 39.58
CA PHE A 920 30.38 11.14 38.24
C PHE A 920 29.35 11.54 37.18
N LYS A 921 29.81 12.00 36.01
CA LYS A 921 28.96 12.47 34.91
C LYS A 921 29.24 11.77 33.58
N SER A 922 30.50 11.58 33.25
CA SER A 922 30.92 11.05 31.95
C SER A 922 31.97 9.95 32.11
N LEU A 923 31.90 8.96 31.23
CA LEU A 923 32.78 7.80 31.17
C LEU A 923 33.55 7.79 29.85
N PHE A 924 34.82 7.47 29.91
CA PHE A 924 35.55 6.94 28.76
C PHE A 924 36.31 5.69 29.18
N TYR A 925 36.10 4.60 28.44
CA TYR A 925 36.72 3.32 28.73
C TYR A 925 37.59 2.86 27.55
N SER A 926 38.87 2.60 27.84
CA SER A 926 39.84 1.98 26.93
C SER A 926 40.34 0.67 27.56
N SER A 927 40.91 -0.23 26.76
CA SER A 927 41.36 -1.56 27.19
C SER A 927 42.30 -1.55 28.40
N GLN A 928 43.02 -0.44 28.65
CA GLN A 928 43.96 -0.29 29.76
C GLN A 928 43.60 0.82 30.76
N MET A 929 42.75 1.77 30.37
CA MET A 929 42.48 2.99 31.13
C MET A 929 40.99 3.25 31.25
N LEU A 930 40.58 3.74 32.41
CA LEU A 930 39.24 4.23 32.67
C LEU A 930 39.34 5.71 33.08
N ILE A 931 38.66 6.58 32.36
CA ILE A 931 38.67 8.03 32.60
C ILE A 931 37.27 8.47 33.01
N LEU A 932 37.18 9.18 34.13
CA LEU A 932 35.93 9.55 34.76
C LEU A 932 35.85 11.07 34.92
N GLY A 933 34.80 11.68 34.38
CA GLY A 933 34.52 13.10 34.58
C GLY A 933 33.65 13.33 35.81
N LEU A 934 34.07 14.23 36.69
CA LEU A 934 33.38 14.55 37.95
C LEU A 934 32.60 15.87 37.84
N MET A 935 31.61 16.04 38.72
CA MET A 935 30.81 17.26 38.79
C MET A 935 31.59 18.50 39.25
N ASN A 936 32.65 18.32 40.04
CA ASN A 936 33.50 19.42 40.49
C ASN A 936 34.48 19.95 39.41
N GLY A 937 34.51 19.34 38.22
CA GLY A 937 35.40 19.69 37.11
C GLY A 937 36.78 19.04 37.15
N SER A 938 36.99 18.07 38.05
CA SER A 938 38.15 17.18 38.03
C SER A 938 37.87 15.91 37.21
N CYS A 939 38.93 15.29 36.72
CA CYS A 939 38.90 14.10 35.92
C CYS A 939 39.82 13.04 36.55
N ASP A 940 39.27 11.87 36.86
CA ASP A 940 39.99 10.78 37.47
C ASP A 940 40.41 9.77 36.42
N VAL A 941 41.71 9.46 36.37
CA VAL A 941 42.29 8.45 35.47
C VAL A 941 42.69 7.23 36.29
N TRP A 942 42.09 6.10 35.93
CA TRP A 942 42.22 4.82 36.59
C TRP A 942 42.96 3.83 35.70
N ASN A 943 43.91 3.10 36.30
CA ASN A 943 44.56 1.98 35.66
C ASN A 943 43.86 0.69 36.05
N LEU A 944 43.24 0.02 35.09
CA LEU A 944 42.45 -1.16 35.34
C LEU A 944 43.29 -2.42 35.60
N LYS A 945 44.58 -2.43 35.22
CA LYS A 945 45.48 -3.54 35.57
C LYS A 945 45.79 -3.57 37.07
N ILE A 946 45.88 -2.39 37.69
CA ILE A 946 46.24 -2.22 39.11
C ILE A 946 44.98 -1.95 39.96
N CYS A 947 43.86 -1.62 39.32
CA CYS A 947 42.62 -1.17 39.98
C CYS A 947 42.85 0.03 40.91
N GLU A 948 43.81 0.88 40.56
CA GLU A 948 44.16 2.07 41.33
C GLU A 948 44.00 3.34 40.50
N LYS A 949 43.64 4.41 41.19
CA LYS A 949 43.57 5.76 40.65
C LYS A 949 44.99 6.30 40.46
N VAL A 950 45.38 6.55 39.22
CA VAL A 950 46.75 6.98 38.86
C VAL A 950 46.88 8.50 38.88
N HIS A 951 45.93 9.20 38.26
CA HIS A 951 45.99 10.66 38.13
C HIS A 951 44.63 11.31 38.40
N THR A 952 44.65 12.50 38.99
CA THR A 952 43.52 13.43 39.06
C THR A 952 43.91 14.67 38.28
N LEU A 953 43.18 14.99 37.22
CA LEU A 953 43.39 16.17 36.41
C LEU A 953 42.32 17.20 36.76
N ASN A 954 42.71 18.37 37.23
CA ASN A 954 41.77 19.47 37.41
C ASN A 954 41.64 20.20 36.08
N VAL A 955 40.51 20.00 35.40
CA VAL A 955 40.22 20.62 34.11
C VAL A 955 39.76 22.05 34.31
N ASN A 956 38.84 22.26 35.26
CA ASN A 956 38.39 23.58 35.68
C ASN A 956 37.77 23.52 37.08
N ASP A 957 37.91 24.58 37.88
CA ASP A 957 37.32 24.62 39.21
C ASP A 957 35.82 24.97 39.10
N LYS A 958 34.94 24.07 39.58
CA LYS A 958 33.48 24.26 39.73
C LYS A 958 32.62 24.10 38.47
N ILE A 959 33.15 23.57 37.37
CA ILE A 959 32.37 23.34 36.15
C ILE A 959 32.40 21.85 35.82
N SER A 960 31.24 21.20 35.74
CA SER A 960 31.17 19.76 35.48
C SER A 960 31.64 19.39 34.07
N ILE A 961 32.26 18.21 33.98
CA ILE A 961 32.64 17.58 32.71
C ILE A 961 31.43 16.79 32.20
N THR A 962 30.92 17.16 31.03
CA THR A 962 29.70 16.58 30.44
C THR A 962 29.99 15.42 29.51
N THR A 963 31.12 15.47 28.80
CA THR A 963 31.49 14.51 27.76
C THR A 963 33.00 14.43 27.62
N ILE A 964 33.49 13.25 27.26
CA ILE A 964 34.91 12.93 27.07
C ILE A 964 35.05 12.27 25.71
N ALA A 965 35.97 12.78 24.90
CA ALA A 965 36.33 12.18 23.62
C ALA A 965 37.85 11.99 23.53
N TYR A 966 38.25 10.99 22.75
CA TYR A 966 39.64 10.69 22.46
C TYR A 966 39.84 10.66 20.94
N ASN A 967 40.90 11.32 20.44
CA ASN A 967 41.28 11.26 19.03
C ASN A 967 42.81 11.40 18.91
N ASP A 968 43.47 10.46 18.21
CA ASP A 968 44.90 10.51 17.88
C ASP A 968 45.84 10.98 19.02
N GLY A 969 45.71 10.38 20.21
CA GLY A 969 46.57 10.70 21.36
C GLY A 969 46.18 11.97 22.11
N MET A 970 45.08 12.63 21.75
CA MET A 970 44.52 13.78 22.43
C MET A 970 43.20 13.43 23.13
N PHE A 971 43.01 13.97 24.33
CA PHE A 971 41.75 13.92 25.07
C PHE A 971 41.06 15.27 25.06
N PHE A 972 39.75 15.26 24.83
CA PHE A 972 38.90 16.43 24.79
C PHE A 972 37.81 16.31 25.85
N PHE A 973 37.74 17.32 26.71
CA PHE A 973 36.76 17.40 27.79
C PHE A 973 35.79 18.54 27.50
N GLY A 974 34.51 18.22 27.32
CA GLY A 974 33.44 19.20 27.21
C GLY A 974 32.91 19.56 28.59
N THR A 975 32.58 20.82 28.79
CA THR A 975 32.14 21.36 30.09
C THR A 975 30.75 22.02 30.02
N ASP A 976 30.12 22.20 31.17
CA ASP A 976 28.81 22.87 31.31
C ASP A 976 28.81 24.34 30.84
N ASP A 977 29.95 25.03 30.88
CA ASP A 977 30.05 26.44 30.45
C ASP A 977 30.21 26.61 28.92
N GLY A 978 30.26 25.48 28.18
CA GLY A 978 30.39 25.46 26.73
C GLY A 978 31.84 25.49 26.24
N SER A 979 32.81 25.28 27.12
CA SER A 979 34.22 25.16 26.74
C SER A 979 34.64 23.71 26.45
N VAL A 980 35.66 23.57 25.61
CA VAL A 980 36.33 22.30 25.32
C VAL A 980 37.79 22.45 25.71
N HIS A 981 38.25 21.58 26.60
CA HIS A 981 39.63 21.51 27.07
C HIS A 981 40.35 20.36 26.37
N SER A 982 41.48 20.65 25.74
CA SER A 982 42.31 19.67 25.02
C SER A 982 43.54 19.31 25.84
N TYR A 983 43.84 18.02 25.94
CA TYR A 983 45.04 17.49 26.61
C TYR A 983 45.76 16.49 25.71
N VAL A 984 47.08 16.60 25.60
CA VAL A 984 47.93 15.64 24.93
C VAL A 984 48.24 14.49 25.89
N PHE A 985 48.07 13.25 25.44
CA PHE A 985 48.52 12.08 26.17
C PHE A 985 49.92 11.67 25.69
N ALA A 986 50.94 12.18 26.37
CA ALA A 986 52.33 11.89 26.03
C ALA A 986 52.74 10.52 26.59
N SER A 987 52.82 9.51 25.73
CA SER A 987 53.49 8.25 26.07
C SER A 987 54.99 8.53 26.25
N ARG A 988 55.62 8.02 27.32
CA ARG A 988 57.04 8.29 27.65
C ARG A 988 58.06 7.84 26.59
N GLN A 989 57.64 7.27 25.45
CA GLN A 989 58.53 6.83 24.37
C GLN A 989 58.89 7.90 23.32
N GLN A 990 58.39 9.14 23.40
CA GLN A 990 58.70 10.21 22.44
C GLN A 990 59.66 11.32 22.93
N LEU A 991 60.28 11.18 24.10
CA LEU A 991 61.31 12.10 24.61
C LEU A 991 62.73 11.52 24.51
N SER A 992 63.12 11.06 23.32
CA SER A 992 64.52 10.95 22.90
C SER A 992 64.61 10.63 21.40
N ILE A 993 64.79 11.66 20.57
CA ILE A 993 65.66 11.76 19.37
C ILE A 993 65.43 13.14 18.73
#